data_AF-A0A4Q9B9F6-F1
#
_entry.id   AF-A0A4Q9B9F6-F1
#
_cell.length_a   1.000
_cell.length_b   1.000
_cell.length_c   1.000
_cell.angle_alpha   90.00
_cell.angle_beta   90.00
_cell.angle_gamma   90.00
#
_symmetry.space_group_name_H-M   'P 1'
#
loop_
_entity.id
_entity.type
_entity.pdbx_description
1 polymer ?
#
loop_
_entity_poly.entity_id
_entity_poly.type
_entity_poly.pdbx_seq_one_letter_code
_entity_poly.pdbx_strand_id
1 'polypeptide(L)'
;MYRTLLFLFLSLTAFAQVPRTIEVRNNCITQCNNCTDAPAGTVFEIRDHYPSLATYLWDFGEAGATSTARTGVYQYCNPGVKRVSLQVTSGGVTTVYGPQDVKIGALPDFILGKDSNDTTLMICKGDPVVLNAFGSVSKPAFPVGVSWFPKGQTTDTIRVSESGCYSVVVTDLSSGCAAEAKMEVKICGEQPKAGGEDGWNFGTNASLKFTGGSSTPSAGRGPMTTPEGVAKMTDENNDLIFYTNGSRVYAKDNSLVAQGLNGDTTQIQGVAILPKTTCKGCQAEYYIFTMRKNAAGENQVYYSIYDRKLNGGKGGVSIKNQFLSPAPSAERFGVAVSGGDYYWLQTQDADSTILRTFKVSKAGIGAPIESVANSPVKGPSASSHFSRDGKVLAIAYVSPPSNQVDIYDFDVATGKTTFRYRIPLANSPYGVEFSADGKIVYASTNVGPNAQIWQYSIASKDSSAMQRSQSLLWSGPGKIGALQGDPSSGSIIYAAFQGSSSLGKIVNPDISLKDSTRTIRASFVRNGLNLAAGTTSGLGLPLSIVLTPKPNSTPSIQQSCDGTTYHFKVSQDLCDPIKNDRLDWKIYQSTLDPTRNADGLLVPLNPAGTLLYSYTGTEMTYDFKKAGDYVVTVAISNACLTNYMLDAYAYHVELLDPFVLPASYTFICKEEGQIGPTSVPPVAAFTYQWSTGESTRFITVPKPSGNYTLEIKEDASGCSIKKETQVNFTTNPLAVKKTDGIICNDKPLSPYLVTLVPSPANLQVSWQANPGIVSGWNSKELQINRSGIYPFTLRDSDGCELQDSVKIEDKCDAVLIAPTVFTPNGDGQNDVFEPSYNWNEPNATYPKSRTQVISLEIYNRWGEQLYRTKGPVFSWDGTYNGAKVPQETYAYIIRYQAIDYPEKGVQEKRGAVVVVY
;
A
#
# COMPACT_ATOMS: atom_id res chain seq x y z
N MET A 1 -87.57 -38.78 53.71
CA MET A 1 -86.73 -39.88 54.26
C MET A 1 -85.49 -39.97 53.40
N TYR A 2 -84.31 -39.85 54.01
CA TYR A 2 -82.99 -39.75 53.38
C TYR A 2 -82.71 -40.83 52.32
N ARG A 3 -82.10 -40.45 51.19
CA ARG A 3 -81.04 -41.22 50.51
C ARG A 3 -80.19 -40.33 49.61
N THR A 4 -79.01 -40.02 50.14
CA THR A 4 -77.89 -39.36 49.47
C THR A 4 -77.31 -40.29 48.41
N LEU A 5 -77.22 -39.85 47.16
CA LEU A 5 -76.44 -40.51 46.10
C LEU A 5 -75.33 -39.54 45.69
N LEU A 6 -74.12 -39.87 46.13
CA LEU A 6 -72.88 -39.18 45.80
C LEU A 6 -72.44 -39.66 44.40
N PHE A 7 -72.62 -38.83 43.37
CA PHE A 7 -72.00 -39.07 42.06
C PHE A 7 -70.71 -38.25 41.97
N LEU A 8 -69.57 -38.93 41.99
CA LEU A 8 -68.28 -38.38 41.57
C LEU A 8 -68.34 -38.07 40.07
N PHE A 9 -68.34 -36.79 39.70
CA PHE A 9 -67.97 -36.36 38.35
C PHE A 9 -66.44 -36.24 38.28
N LEU A 10 -65.77 -37.23 37.70
CA LEU A 10 -64.44 -37.04 37.12
C LEU A 10 -64.62 -36.30 35.80
N SER A 11 -64.33 -35.00 35.77
CA SER A 11 -64.12 -34.27 34.53
C SER A 11 -62.73 -34.60 33.99
N LEU A 12 -62.64 -35.60 33.11
CA LEU A 12 -61.51 -35.70 32.18
C LEU A 12 -61.68 -34.61 31.11
N THR A 13 -61.07 -33.45 31.34
CA THR A 13 -60.81 -32.49 30.26
C THR A 13 -59.59 -32.97 29.48
N ALA A 14 -59.81 -33.78 28.44
CA ALA A 14 -58.82 -34.00 27.42
C ALA A 14 -58.63 -32.68 26.64
N PHE A 15 -57.68 -31.85 27.09
CA PHE A 15 -57.16 -30.79 26.25
C PHE A 15 -56.48 -31.45 25.05
N ALA A 16 -57.05 -31.26 23.86
CA ALA A 16 -56.35 -31.55 22.62
C ALA A 16 -55.08 -30.68 22.58
N GLN A 17 -53.92 -31.27 22.91
CA GLN A 17 -52.64 -30.61 22.79
C GLN A 17 -52.39 -30.33 21.30
N VAL A 18 -52.19 -29.05 20.96
CA VAL A 18 -51.67 -28.67 19.66
C VAL A 18 -50.33 -29.40 19.46
N PRO A 19 -50.14 -30.15 18.35
CA PRO A 19 -48.88 -30.84 18.11
C PRO A 19 -47.75 -29.82 18.06
N ARG A 20 -46.76 -29.96 18.95
CA ARG A 20 -45.61 -29.08 19.01
C ARG A 20 -44.64 -29.43 17.88
N THR A 21 -44.35 -28.47 17.00
CA THR A 21 -43.55 -28.67 15.79
C THR A 21 -42.11 -28.19 15.97
N ILE A 22 -41.21 -28.82 15.22
CA ILE A 22 -39.80 -28.44 15.08
C ILE A 22 -39.67 -27.66 13.78
N GLU A 23 -39.15 -26.44 13.86
CA GLU A 23 -38.86 -25.59 12.72
C GLU A 23 -37.49 -25.97 12.14
N VAL A 24 -37.42 -26.17 10.81
CA VAL A 24 -36.22 -26.65 10.14
C VAL A 24 -35.78 -25.66 9.07
N ARG A 25 -34.47 -25.40 9.00
CA ARG A 25 -33.83 -24.63 7.93
C ARG A 25 -32.51 -25.28 7.51
N ASN A 26 -32.04 -24.97 6.30
CA ASN A 26 -30.81 -25.51 5.72
C ASN A 26 -30.84 -27.05 5.60
N ASN A 27 -31.96 -27.62 5.16
CA ASN A 27 -32.19 -29.06 5.02
C ASN A 27 -31.64 -29.66 3.70
N CYS A 28 -30.66 -29.01 3.07
CA CYS A 28 -30.09 -29.40 1.78
C CYS A 28 -28.59 -29.67 1.90
N ILE A 29 -28.12 -30.84 1.46
CA ILE A 29 -26.71 -31.26 1.58
C ILE A 29 -25.86 -30.73 0.42
N THR A 30 -24.65 -30.24 0.71
CA THR A 30 -23.73 -29.54 -0.22
C THR A 30 -22.54 -30.37 -0.72
N GLN A 31 -22.59 -31.70 -0.64
CA GLN A 31 -21.50 -32.69 -0.84
C GLN A 31 -20.66 -32.97 0.44
N CYS A 32 -20.33 -34.24 0.67
CA CYS A 32 -19.74 -34.77 1.92
C CYS A 32 -18.20 -34.62 2.03
N ASN A 33 -17.54 -33.88 1.14
CA ASN A 33 -16.09 -34.06 0.90
C ASN A 33 -15.13 -33.41 1.89
N ASN A 34 -15.58 -32.78 2.98
CA ASN A 34 -14.73 -32.49 4.14
C ASN A 34 -15.61 -32.09 5.34
N CYS A 35 -15.87 -33.05 6.23
CA CYS A 35 -16.62 -32.83 7.48
C CYS A 35 -15.90 -31.90 8.49
N THR A 36 -14.81 -31.25 8.10
CA THR A 36 -13.98 -30.36 8.94
C THR A 36 -14.31 -28.88 8.77
N ASP A 37 -14.93 -28.49 7.65
CA ASP A 37 -15.35 -27.10 7.43
C ASP A 37 -16.79 -26.92 7.89
N ALA A 38 -16.97 -26.20 8.99
CA ALA A 38 -18.21 -26.15 9.76
C ALA A 38 -19.40 -25.28 9.24
N PRO A 39 -19.47 -24.63 8.06
CA PRO A 39 -20.58 -23.73 7.82
C PRO A 39 -21.75 -24.46 7.13
N ALA A 40 -22.72 -24.89 7.94
CA ALA A 40 -24.14 -25.12 7.60
C ALA A 40 -24.68 -26.57 7.63
N GLY A 41 -24.61 -27.20 8.81
CA GLY A 41 -25.57 -28.24 9.13
C GLY A 41 -27.02 -27.73 9.06
N THR A 42 -27.95 -28.66 8.93
CA THR A 42 -29.39 -28.41 9.09
C THR A 42 -29.64 -27.88 10.50
N VAL A 43 -30.41 -26.79 10.58
CA VAL A 43 -30.68 -26.10 11.84
C VAL A 43 -32.13 -26.35 12.25
N PHE A 44 -32.28 -26.73 13.52
CA PHE A 44 -33.53 -27.08 14.16
C PHE A 44 -33.83 -26.09 15.28
N GLU A 45 -35.04 -25.56 15.29
CA GLU A 45 -35.49 -24.57 16.29
C GLU A 45 -36.91 -24.91 16.76
N ILE A 46 -37.30 -24.41 17.91
CA ILE A 46 -38.66 -24.53 18.44
C ILE A 46 -39.27 -23.14 18.64
N ARG A 47 -40.60 -23.05 18.64
CA ARG A 47 -41.31 -21.77 18.84
C ARG A 47 -41.41 -21.35 20.30
N ASP A 48 -41.32 -22.32 21.21
CA ASP A 48 -41.44 -22.08 22.64
C ASP A 48 -40.13 -21.54 23.20
N HIS A 49 -40.23 -20.49 24.02
CA HIS A 49 -39.09 -19.92 24.73
C HIS A 49 -39.02 -20.49 26.15
N TYR A 50 -37.90 -21.14 26.46
CA TYR A 50 -37.64 -21.73 27.78
C TYR A 50 -36.60 -20.91 28.55
N PRO A 51 -36.66 -20.90 29.91
CA PRO A 51 -35.67 -20.22 30.74
C PRO A 51 -34.27 -20.83 30.56
N SER A 52 -33.23 -20.06 30.92
CA SER A 52 -31.82 -20.42 30.71
C SER A 52 -31.36 -21.73 31.37
N LEU A 53 -32.04 -22.19 32.42
CA LEU A 53 -31.75 -23.45 33.11
C LEU A 53 -32.36 -24.68 32.45
N ALA A 54 -33.14 -24.52 31.37
CA ALA A 54 -33.69 -25.66 30.65
C ALA A 54 -32.58 -26.46 29.97
N THR A 55 -32.66 -27.79 30.05
CA THR A 55 -31.76 -28.69 29.32
C THR A 55 -32.45 -29.23 28.08
N TYR A 56 -31.66 -29.48 27.03
CA TYR A 56 -32.14 -29.92 25.73
C TYR A 56 -31.48 -31.27 25.41
N LEU A 57 -32.22 -32.16 24.77
CA LEU A 57 -31.69 -33.39 24.20
C LEU A 57 -32.33 -33.61 22.83
N TRP A 58 -31.58 -33.28 21.79
CA TRP A 58 -31.93 -33.53 20.40
C TRP A 58 -31.58 -34.97 20.02
N ASP A 59 -32.47 -35.59 19.25
CA ASP A 59 -32.20 -36.80 18.45
C ASP A 59 -32.48 -36.44 16.99
N PHE A 60 -31.45 -36.50 16.15
CA PHE A 60 -31.52 -36.13 14.73
C PHE A 60 -31.93 -37.31 13.83
N GLY A 61 -32.30 -38.47 14.39
CA GLY A 61 -32.78 -39.61 13.61
C GLY A 61 -31.69 -40.41 12.90
N GLU A 62 -30.43 -40.28 13.35
CA GLU A 62 -29.29 -41.13 12.96
C GLU A 62 -28.59 -41.66 14.22
N ALA A 63 -27.96 -42.83 14.14
CA ALA A 63 -27.35 -43.48 15.30
C ALA A 63 -26.25 -42.59 15.93
N GLY A 64 -26.41 -42.22 17.19
CA GLY A 64 -25.48 -41.35 17.92
C GLY A 64 -25.57 -39.85 17.56
N ALA A 65 -26.47 -39.46 16.66
CA ALA A 65 -26.68 -38.08 16.25
C ALA A 65 -27.54 -37.33 17.28
N THR A 66 -26.91 -36.91 18.39
CA THR A 66 -27.57 -36.16 19.46
C THR A 66 -26.87 -34.84 19.76
N SER A 67 -27.59 -33.88 20.35
CA SER A 67 -27.01 -32.62 20.82
C SER A 67 -27.74 -32.12 22.06
N THR A 68 -27.01 -31.45 22.95
CA THR A 68 -27.57 -30.78 24.14
C THR A 68 -27.67 -29.27 23.97
N ALA A 69 -27.36 -28.74 22.79
CA ALA A 69 -27.50 -27.31 22.51
C ALA A 69 -28.97 -26.91 22.42
N ARG A 70 -29.27 -25.66 22.79
CA ARG A 70 -30.63 -25.09 22.68
C ARG A 70 -31.14 -25.06 21.23
N THR A 71 -30.31 -24.57 20.31
CA THR A 71 -30.57 -24.66 18.86
C THR A 71 -29.88 -25.92 18.34
N GLY A 72 -30.65 -26.84 17.74
CA GLY A 72 -30.10 -28.07 17.17
C GLY A 72 -29.38 -27.78 15.87
N VAL A 73 -28.17 -28.30 15.69
CA VAL A 73 -27.42 -28.22 14.43
C VAL A 73 -26.85 -29.59 14.14
N TYR A 74 -27.17 -30.14 12.97
CA TYR A 74 -26.63 -31.43 12.54
C TYR A 74 -26.40 -31.48 11.03
N GLN A 75 -25.28 -32.06 10.62
CA GLN A 75 -24.91 -32.22 9.22
C GLN A 75 -25.19 -33.64 8.76
N TYR A 76 -26.20 -33.80 7.91
CA TYR A 76 -26.50 -35.08 7.27
C TYR A 76 -25.58 -35.32 6.07
N CYS A 77 -25.16 -36.56 5.89
CA CYS A 77 -24.39 -36.98 4.71
C CYS A 77 -25.25 -37.70 3.67
N ASN A 78 -26.42 -38.22 4.07
CA ASN A 78 -27.31 -38.98 3.20
C ASN A 78 -28.68 -38.31 3.09
N PRO A 79 -29.17 -38.02 1.86
CA PRO A 79 -30.52 -37.50 1.66
C PRO A 79 -31.56 -38.55 2.06
N GLY A 80 -32.77 -38.09 2.39
CA GLY A 80 -33.88 -38.94 2.81
C GLY A 80 -34.72 -38.30 3.90
N VAL A 81 -35.74 -39.03 4.35
CA VAL A 81 -36.56 -38.61 5.50
C VAL A 81 -35.87 -39.05 6.78
N LYS A 82 -35.71 -38.13 7.73
CA LYS A 82 -35.09 -38.32 9.04
C LYS A 82 -36.11 -38.05 10.13
N ARG A 83 -36.17 -38.89 11.17
CA ARG A 83 -37.10 -38.71 12.29
C ARG A 83 -36.43 -37.95 13.42
N VAL A 84 -36.73 -36.66 13.52
CA VAL A 84 -36.10 -35.76 14.49
C VAL A 84 -37.01 -35.58 15.70
N SER A 85 -36.44 -35.61 16.90
CA SER A 85 -37.16 -35.29 18.14
C SER A 85 -36.31 -34.45 19.07
N LEU A 86 -36.97 -33.78 20.02
CA LEU A 86 -36.33 -33.00 21.07
C LEU A 86 -37.03 -33.27 22.40
N GLN A 87 -36.24 -33.46 23.45
CA GLN A 87 -36.72 -33.40 24.82
C GLN A 87 -36.18 -32.13 25.50
N VAL A 88 -37.07 -31.34 26.10
CA VAL A 88 -36.70 -30.15 26.88
C VAL A 88 -37.12 -30.36 28.33
N THR A 89 -36.16 -30.30 29.25
CA THR A 89 -36.44 -30.43 30.69
C THR A 89 -36.26 -29.09 31.38
N SER A 90 -37.33 -28.56 31.98
CA SER A 90 -37.32 -27.29 32.71
C SER A 90 -38.15 -27.40 33.98
N GLY A 91 -37.59 -27.00 35.12
CA GLY A 91 -38.26 -27.09 36.42
C GLY A 91 -38.70 -28.51 36.81
N GLY A 92 -37.97 -29.54 36.36
CA GLY A 92 -38.31 -30.95 36.58
C GLY A 92 -39.37 -31.53 35.63
N VAL A 93 -39.95 -30.71 34.74
CA VAL A 93 -40.93 -31.16 33.74
C VAL A 93 -40.23 -31.38 32.40
N THR A 94 -40.40 -32.55 31.80
CA THR A 94 -39.89 -32.88 30.46
C THR A 94 -40.99 -32.69 29.43
N THR A 95 -40.74 -31.87 28.42
CA THR A 95 -41.58 -31.68 27.23
C THR A 95 -40.93 -32.38 26.04
N VAL A 96 -41.73 -33.10 25.24
CA VAL A 96 -41.26 -33.77 24.01
C VAL A 96 -41.81 -33.06 22.77
N TYR A 97 -40.95 -32.84 21.78
CA TYR A 97 -41.28 -32.37 20.44
C TYR A 97 -40.95 -33.50 19.45
N GLY A 98 -41.91 -33.82 18.58
CA GLY A 98 -41.77 -34.93 17.63
C GLY A 98 -42.08 -36.32 18.22
N PRO A 99 -41.70 -37.40 17.52
CA PRO A 99 -40.86 -37.42 16.32
C PRO A 99 -41.52 -36.72 15.12
N GLN A 100 -40.75 -35.92 14.40
CA GLN A 100 -41.15 -35.22 13.19
C GLN A 100 -40.33 -35.74 12.01
N ASP A 101 -41.01 -36.08 10.92
CA ASP A 101 -40.36 -36.45 9.66
C ASP A 101 -39.78 -35.18 8.99
N VAL A 102 -38.46 -35.13 8.87
CA VAL A 102 -37.70 -34.03 8.26
C VAL A 102 -37.08 -34.54 6.97
N LYS A 103 -37.41 -33.91 5.85
CA LYS A 103 -36.83 -34.27 4.54
C LYS A 103 -35.50 -33.56 4.33
N ILE A 104 -34.44 -34.34 4.24
CA ILE A 104 -33.10 -33.91 3.87
C ILE A 104 -32.91 -34.17 2.37
N GLY A 105 -32.71 -33.11 1.58
CA GLY A 105 -32.51 -33.20 0.13
C GLY A 105 -31.06 -33.04 -0.29
N ALA A 106 -30.74 -33.51 -1.50
CA ALA A 106 -29.44 -33.27 -2.14
C ALA A 106 -29.49 -32.04 -3.03
N LEU A 107 -28.42 -31.24 -3.04
CA LEU A 107 -28.30 -30.15 -4.00
C LEU A 107 -27.98 -30.69 -5.40
N PRO A 108 -28.72 -30.27 -6.44
CA PRO A 108 -28.35 -30.56 -7.82
C PRO A 108 -26.95 -29.99 -8.12
N ASP A 109 -26.07 -30.79 -8.72
CA ASP A 109 -24.75 -30.32 -9.16
C ASP A 109 -24.83 -29.90 -10.64
N PHE A 110 -24.59 -28.62 -10.92
CA PHE A 110 -24.56 -28.08 -12.28
C PHE A 110 -23.76 -26.77 -12.35
N ILE A 111 -23.19 -26.50 -13.53
CA ILE A 111 -22.42 -25.29 -13.85
C ILE A 111 -22.87 -24.72 -15.20
N LEU A 112 -22.77 -23.40 -15.37
CA LEU A 112 -23.08 -22.72 -16.64
C LEU A 112 -21.84 -22.54 -17.53
N GLY A 113 -20.66 -22.38 -16.93
CA GLY A 113 -19.39 -22.25 -17.64
C GLY A 113 -18.76 -23.59 -17.98
N LYS A 114 -17.52 -23.53 -18.49
CA LYS A 114 -16.69 -24.73 -18.71
C LYS A 114 -16.36 -25.45 -17.40
N ASP A 115 -16.17 -24.67 -16.34
CA ASP A 115 -15.94 -25.13 -14.98
C ASP A 115 -16.59 -24.16 -13.97
N SER A 116 -16.37 -24.38 -12.67
CA SER A 116 -16.94 -23.57 -11.58
C SER A 116 -16.35 -22.15 -11.45
N ASN A 117 -15.20 -21.88 -12.08
CA ASN A 117 -14.53 -20.58 -12.06
C ASN A 117 -14.88 -19.72 -13.30
N ASP A 118 -15.37 -20.34 -14.36
CA ASP A 118 -15.81 -19.68 -15.59
C ASP A 118 -17.20 -19.02 -15.41
N THR A 119 -17.21 -17.84 -14.80
CA THR A 119 -18.44 -17.10 -14.45
C THR A 119 -18.73 -15.90 -15.35
N THR A 120 -17.92 -15.63 -16.37
CA THR A 120 -18.09 -14.48 -17.25
C THR A 120 -18.07 -14.93 -18.72
N LEU A 121 -19.07 -14.50 -19.49
CA LEU A 121 -19.18 -14.78 -20.91
C LEU A 121 -19.13 -13.47 -21.70
N MET A 122 -18.11 -13.31 -22.54
CA MET A 122 -18.00 -12.18 -23.47
C MET A 122 -18.69 -12.52 -24.79
N ILE A 123 -19.57 -11.64 -25.28
CA ILE A 123 -20.28 -11.80 -26.57
C ILE A 123 -20.11 -10.56 -27.45
N CYS A 124 -20.17 -10.74 -28.78
CA CYS A 124 -20.24 -9.61 -29.71
C CYS A 124 -21.65 -9.01 -29.71
N LYS A 125 -21.74 -7.70 -29.89
CA LYS A 125 -23.04 -6.99 -29.94
C LYS A 125 -23.86 -7.49 -31.13
N GLY A 126 -25.03 -8.07 -30.85
CA GLY A 126 -25.95 -8.59 -31.87
C GLY A 126 -25.86 -10.10 -32.11
N ASP A 127 -24.89 -10.79 -31.50
CA ASP A 127 -24.72 -12.24 -31.61
C ASP A 127 -25.25 -12.97 -30.37
N PRO A 128 -26.49 -13.50 -30.40
CA PRO A 128 -27.08 -14.14 -29.23
C PRO A 128 -26.40 -15.49 -28.93
N VAL A 129 -26.19 -15.77 -27.63
CA VAL A 129 -25.67 -17.05 -27.15
C VAL A 129 -26.76 -17.84 -26.42
N VAL A 130 -26.68 -19.17 -26.47
CA VAL A 130 -27.56 -20.06 -25.72
C VAL A 130 -26.88 -20.46 -24.41
N LEU A 131 -27.51 -20.12 -23.28
CA LEU A 131 -27.14 -20.68 -21.97
C LEU A 131 -27.95 -21.96 -21.74
N ASN A 132 -27.31 -23.01 -21.24
CA ASN A 132 -27.92 -24.32 -20.97
C ASN A 132 -27.61 -24.77 -19.55
N ALA A 133 -28.65 -24.99 -18.73
CA ALA A 133 -28.51 -25.41 -17.33
C ALA A 133 -27.85 -26.79 -17.17
N PHE A 134 -27.97 -27.65 -18.19
CA PHE A 134 -27.44 -29.01 -18.23
C PHE A 134 -26.50 -29.21 -19.42
N GLY A 135 -25.77 -28.17 -19.82
CA GLY A 135 -24.82 -28.23 -20.93
C GLY A 135 -23.55 -29.01 -20.59
N SER A 136 -23.01 -28.76 -19.40
CA SER A 136 -21.75 -29.36 -18.91
C SER A 136 -21.97 -30.61 -18.05
N VAL A 137 -23.20 -30.89 -17.63
CA VAL A 137 -23.58 -32.03 -16.77
C VAL A 137 -24.86 -32.70 -17.26
N SER A 138 -25.03 -34.00 -17.02
CA SER A 138 -26.27 -34.70 -17.32
C SER A 138 -27.42 -34.23 -16.41
N LYS A 139 -28.60 -33.98 -17.00
CA LYS A 139 -29.82 -33.66 -16.24
C LYS A 139 -30.12 -34.77 -15.21
N PRO A 140 -30.42 -34.43 -13.94
CA PRO A 140 -30.75 -35.43 -12.93
C PRO A 140 -31.92 -36.34 -13.33
N ALA A 141 -31.86 -37.60 -12.92
CA ALA A 141 -32.89 -38.61 -13.23
C ALA A 141 -34.23 -38.40 -12.47
N PHE A 142 -34.24 -37.54 -11.46
CA PHE A 142 -35.44 -37.17 -10.70
C PHE A 142 -36.05 -35.85 -11.20
N PRO A 143 -37.35 -35.58 -10.94
CA PRO A 143 -37.99 -34.35 -11.39
C PRO A 143 -37.34 -33.09 -10.79
N VAL A 144 -36.88 -32.19 -11.66
CA VAL A 144 -36.31 -30.89 -11.29
C VAL A 144 -37.09 -29.75 -11.93
N GLY A 145 -37.25 -28.65 -11.19
CA GLY A 145 -37.71 -27.37 -11.71
C GLY A 145 -36.52 -26.51 -12.11
N VAL A 146 -36.63 -25.79 -13.23
CA VAL A 146 -35.62 -24.84 -13.70
C VAL A 146 -36.22 -23.44 -13.69
N SER A 147 -35.47 -22.43 -13.24
CA SER A 147 -35.92 -21.04 -13.21
C SER A 147 -34.78 -20.07 -13.43
N TRP A 148 -34.83 -19.31 -14.52
CA TRP A 148 -33.80 -18.36 -14.94
C TRP A 148 -34.08 -16.93 -14.47
N PHE A 149 -33.07 -16.25 -13.93
CA PHE A 149 -33.01 -14.80 -13.80
C PHE A 149 -32.44 -14.18 -15.08
N PRO A 150 -32.96 -13.03 -15.59
CA PRO A 150 -33.91 -12.13 -14.93
C PRO A 150 -35.40 -12.37 -15.20
N LYS A 151 -35.78 -13.13 -16.23
CA LYS A 151 -37.16 -13.15 -16.73
C LYS A 151 -38.06 -14.25 -16.16
N GLY A 152 -37.53 -15.15 -15.32
CA GLY A 152 -38.26 -16.28 -14.73
C GLY A 152 -38.57 -17.41 -15.71
N GLN A 153 -37.82 -17.52 -16.81
CA GLN A 153 -38.01 -18.60 -17.81
C GLN A 153 -37.74 -19.97 -17.17
N THR A 154 -38.44 -21.01 -17.61
CA THR A 154 -38.40 -22.34 -16.97
C THR A 154 -37.85 -23.46 -17.86
N THR A 155 -37.37 -23.13 -19.05
CA THR A 155 -36.76 -24.07 -19.99
C THR A 155 -35.34 -24.42 -19.58
N ASP A 156 -34.83 -25.59 -20.00
CA ASP A 156 -33.44 -26.01 -19.73
C ASP A 156 -32.42 -25.04 -20.38
N THR A 157 -32.82 -24.34 -21.45
CA THR A 157 -31.99 -23.36 -22.16
C THR A 157 -32.66 -22.01 -22.30
N ILE A 158 -31.87 -20.93 -22.34
CA ILE A 158 -32.31 -19.58 -22.72
C ILE A 158 -31.38 -18.97 -23.78
N ARG A 159 -31.91 -18.08 -24.63
CA ARG A 159 -31.11 -17.24 -25.53
C ARG A 159 -30.88 -15.88 -24.87
N VAL A 160 -29.63 -15.44 -24.84
CA VAL A 160 -29.22 -14.16 -24.24
C VAL A 160 -28.47 -13.33 -25.27
N SER A 161 -28.78 -12.04 -25.32
CA SER A 161 -28.18 -11.05 -26.24
C SER A 161 -27.90 -9.71 -25.59
N GLU A 162 -28.29 -9.56 -24.32
CA GLU A 162 -28.11 -8.34 -23.52
C GLU A 162 -27.05 -8.64 -22.46
N SER A 163 -26.20 -7.66 -22.19
CA SER A 163 -25.29 -7.76 -21.05
C SER A 163 -26.05 -7.71 -19.73
N GLY A 164 -25.36 -8.17 -18.70
CA GLY A 164 -25.87 -8.23 -17.35
C GLY A 164 -25.75 -9.63 -16.80
N CYS A 165 -26.25 -9.79 -15.58
CA CYS A 165 -26.15 -11.07 -14.93
C CYS A 165 -27.34 -11.97 -15.21
N TYR A 166 -27.03 -13.22 -15.51
CA TYR A 166 -27.97 -14.32 -15.63
C TYR A 166 -27.66 -15.36 -14.56
N SER A 167 -28.71 -15.94 -13.99
CA SER A 167 -28.56 -17.10 -13.11
C SER A 167 -29.65 -18.11 -13.40
N VAL A 168 -29.37 -19.37 -13.15
CA VAL A 168 -30.38 -20.42 -13.19
C VAL A 168 -30.43 -21.13 -11.87
N VAL A 169 -31.63 -21.29 -11.34
CA VAL A 169 -31.91 -22.09 -10.16
C VAL A 169 -32.51 -23.40 -10.61
N VAL A 170 -31.89 -24.51 -10.22
CA VAL A 170 -32.43 -25.86 -10.40
C VAL A 170 -32.87 -26.39 -9.05
N THR A 171 -34.15 -26.75 -8.95
CA THR A 171 -34.79 -27.20 -7.71
C THR A 171 -35.23 -28.65 -7.83
N ASP A 172 -34.79 -29.52 -6.93
CA ASP A 172 -35.40 -30.84 -6.74
C ASP A 172 -36.85 -30.66 -6.25
N LEU A 173 -37.82 -31.03 -7.08
CA LEU A 173 -39.23 -30.84 -6.77
C LEU A 173 -39.71 -31.71 -5.61
N SER A 174 -38.97 -32.76 -5.28
CA SER A 174 -39.31 -33.64 -4.18
C SER A 174 -38.88 -33.05 -2.84
N SER A 175 -37.65 -32.54 -2.72
CA SER A 175 -37.08 -32.03 -1.46
C SER A 175 -37.20 -30.53 -1.28
N GLY A 176 -37.45 -29.79 -2.36
CA GLY A 176 -37.37 -28.33 -2.38
C GLY A 176 -35.95 -27.79 -2.40
N CYS A 177 -34.93 -28.66 -2.43
CA CYS A 177 -33.53 -28.22 -2.47
C CYS A 177 -33.17 -27.63 -3.82
N ALA A 178 -32.57 -26.44 -3.78
CA ALA A 178 -32.27 -25.67 -4.97
C ALA A 178 -30.80 -25.25 -4.97
N ALA A 179 -30.13 -25.45 -6.10
CA ALA A 179 -28.81 -24.90 -6.36
C ALA A 179 -28.91 -23.82 -7.45
N GLU A 180 -27.97 -22.87 -7.45
CA GLU A 180 -27.92 -21.78 -8.40
C GLU A 180 -26.54 -21.73 -9.07
N ALA A 181 -26.52 -21.59 -10.39
CA ALA A 181 -25.32 -21.24 -11.13
C ALA A 181 -25.51 -19.90 -11.83
N LYS A 182 -24.39 -19.21 -12.08
CA LYS A 182 -24.35 -17.81 -12.51
C LYS A 182 -23.49 -17.62 -13.73
N MET A 183 -23.85 -16.62 -14.53
CA MET A 183 -23.08 -16.18 -15.68
C MET A 183 -23.24 -14.67 -15.85
N GLU A 184 -22.14 -13.92 -15.75
CA GLU A 184 -22.08 -12.51 -16.10
C GLU A 184 -21.85 -12.40 -17.61
N VAL A 185 -22.87 -11.99 -18.36
CA VAL A 185 -22.73 -11.77 -19.81
C VAL A 185 -22.27 -10.34 -20.02
N LYS A 186 -21.15 -10.16 -20.71
CA LYS A 186 -20.60 -8.86 -21.10
C LYS A 186 -20.66 -8.73 -22.61
N ILE A 187 -21.04 -7.55 -23.10
CA ILE A 187 -20.95 -7.24 -24.52
C ILE A 187 -19.63 -6.51 -24.76
N CYS A 188 -18.86 -7.01 -25.72
CA CYS A 188 -17.58 -6.42 -26.10
C CYS A 188 -17.74 -4.94 -26.50
N GLY A 189 -16.98 -4.04 -25.87
CA GLY A 189 -17.04 -2.59 -26.11
C GLY A 189 -18.22 -1.88 -25.46
N GLU A 190 -19.05 -2.57 -24.68
CA GLU A 190 -20.07 -1.90 -23.87
C GLU A 190 -19.40 -1.23 -22.66
N GLN A 191 -19.66 0.08 -22.50
CA GLN A 191 -19.18 0.82 -21.36
C GLN A 191 -19.88 0.33 -20.07
N PRO A 192 -19.16 0.16 -18.95
CA PRO A 192 -19.78 -0.14 -17.66
C PRO A 192 -20.86 0.89 -17.37
N LYS A 193 -22.01 0.44 -16.86
CA LYS A 193 -23.09 1.35 -16.46
C LYS A 193 -22.55 2.32 -15.41
N ALA A 194 -22.48 3.60 -15.77
CA ALA A 194 -21.96 4.65 -14.93
C ALA A 194 -22.92 4.96 -13.77
N GLY A 195 -22.83 4.20 -12.68
CA GLY A 195 -23.56 4.42 -11.44
C GLY A 195 -25.08 4.24 -11.55
N GLY A 196 -25.63 3.40 -10.71
CA GLY A 196 -27.06 3.14 -10.65
C GLY A 196 -27.89 4.30 -10.09
N GLU A 197 -29.21 4.20 -10.29
CA GLU A 197 -30.23 4.98 -9.60
C GLU A 197 -30.57 4.33 -8.26
N ASP A 198 -29.95 4.81 -7.18
CA ASP A 198 -30.38 4.45 -5.83
C ASP A 198 -31.62 5.26 -5.44
N GLY A 199 -32.62 4.61 -4.86
CA GLY A 199 -33.87 5.23 -4.45
C GLY A 199 -34.16 5.02 -2.97
N TRP A 200 -34.35 6.12 -2.25
CA TRP A 200 -34.91 6.09 -0.90
C TRP A 200 -36.41 6.36 -0.98
N ASN A 201 -37.20 5.60 -0.23
CA ASN A 201 -38.63 5.82 -0.07
C ASN A 201 -38.95 5.76 1.41
N PHE A 202 -39.53 6.79 2.00
CA PHE A 202 -39.72 6.88 3.45
C PHE A 202 -40.78 7.93 3.81
N GLY A 203 -41.12 8.03 5.09
CA GLY A 203 -42.04 9.05 5.60
C GLY A 203 -43.41 8.98 4.94
N THR A 204 -44.00 10.14 4.64
CA THR A 204 -45.28 10.25 3.93
C THR A 204 -45.02 10.55 2.45
N ASN A 205 -45.04 9.51 1.63
CA ASN A 205 -44.88 9.57 0.16
C ASN A 205 -43.58 10.22 -0.31
N ALA A 206 -42.57 10.38 0.55
CA ALA A 206 -41.31 10.97 0.16
C ALA A 206 -40.44 9.94 -0.57
N SER A 207 -39.81 10.37 -1.66
CA SER A 207 -38.83 9.59 -2.39
C SER A 207 -37.61 10.46 -2.73
N LEU A 208 -36.41 9.88 -2.69
CA LEU A 208 -35.17 10.51 -3.13
C LEU A 208 -34.48 9.60 -4.14
N LYS A 209 -33.94 10.17 -5.22
CA LYS A 209 -33.16 9.46 -6.23
C LYS A 209 -31.72 9.99 -6.29
N PHE A 210 -30.76 9.12 -6.05
CA PHE A 210 -29.33 9.39 -6.20
C PHE A 210 -28.88 8.81 -7.54
N THR A 211 -28.45 9.67 -8.47
CA THR A 211 -28.06 9.28 -9.84
C THR A 211 -26.56 9.37 -10.01
N GLY A 212 -25.94 8.38 -10.67
CA GLY A 212 -24.53 8.44 -11.07
C GLY A 212 -23.55 8.57 -9.91
N GLY A 213 -23.88 8.02 -8.73
CA GLY A 213 -23.04 8.14 -7.54
C GLY A 213 -23.00 9.53 -6.91
N SER A 214 -23.90 10.45 -7.28
CA SER A 214 -24.06 11.73 -6.60
C SER A 214 -24.47 11.53 -5.14
N SER A 215 -23.83 12.24 -4.22
CA SER A 215 -24.21 12.29 -2.81
C SER A 215 -25.39 13.24 -2.55
N THR A 216 -25.82 14.01 -3.56
CA THR A 216 -27.01 14.87 -3.51
C THR A 216 -28.12 14.32 -4.41
N PRO A 217 -29.27 13.93 -3.84
CA PRO A 217 -30.35 13.33 -4.60
C PRO A 217 -31.34 14.36 -5.15
N SER A 218 -32.12 13.93 -6.14
CA SER A 218 -33.36 14.59 -6.54
C SER A 218 -34.53 14.10 -5.68
N ALA A 219 -35.42 15.01 -5.27
CA ALA A 219 -36.60 14.67 -4.51
C ALA A 219 -37.80 14.37 -5.41
N GLY A 220 -38.59 13.37 -5.04
CA GLY A 220 -39.77 12.91 -5.77
C GLY A 220 -40.87 12.39 -4.85
N ARG A 221 -41.86 11.74 -5.44
CA ARG A 221 -42.99 11.11 -4.74
C ARG A 221 -42.97 9.60 -4.92
N GLY A 222 -43.18 8.88 -3.82
CA GLY A 222 -43.26 7.42 -3.78
C GLY A 222 -44.59 6.92 -3.19
N PRO A 223 -44.92 5.63 -3.35
CA PRO A 223 -46.16 5.03 -2.88
C PRO A 223 -46.13 4.68 -1.38
N MET A 224 -44.98 4.83 -0.72
CA MET A 224 -44.79 4.39 0.66
C MET A 224 -45.24 5.46 1.65
N THR A 225 -45.97 5.00 2.67
CA THR A 225 -46.23 5.78 3.89
C THR A 225 -45.79 4.93 5.07
N THR A 226 -44.78 5.38 5.80
CA THR A 226 -44.26 4.69 7.00
C THR A 226 -43.70 5.72 7.99
N PRO A 227 -44.00 5.62 9.30
CA PRO A 227 -43.47 6.55 10.28
C PRO A 227 -42.00 6.28 10.57
N GLU A 228 -41.57 5.00 10.59
CA GLU A 228 -40.24 4.58 11.05
C GLU A 228 -39.63 3.54 10.10
N GLY A 229 -39.60 2.25 10.50
CA GLY A 229 -38.85 1.19 9.85
C GLY A 229 -39.02 1.09 8.33
N VAL A 230 -37.90 1.19 7.63
CA VAL A 230 -37.79 0.99 6.19
C VAL A 230 -36.43 0.41 5.84
N ALA A 231 -36.40 -0.48 4.86
CA ALA A 231 -35.18 -1.04 4.29
C ALA A 231 -35.26 -1.01 2.76
N LYS A 232 -34.09 -0.93 2.12
CA LYS A 232 -33.95 -1.04 0.67
C LYS A 232 -32.79 -1.95 0.31
N MET A 233 -32.83 -2.46 -0.92
CA MET A 233 -31.74 -3.24 -1.47
C MET A 233 -31.35 -2.67 -2.83
N THR A 234 -30.04 -2.43 -3.00
CA THR A 234 -29.44 -2.09 -4.29
C THR A 234 -28.62 -3.26 -4.83
N ASP A 235 -28.32 -3.22 -6.12
CA ASP A 235 -27.30 -4.09 -6.70
C ASP A 235 -25.89 -3.52 -6.51
N GLU A 236 -24.88 -4.18 -7.08
CA GLU A 236 -23.47 -3.76 -6.97
C GLU A 236 -23.14 -2.46 -7.71
N ASN A 237 -24.01 -2.02 -8.63
CA ASN A 237 -23.89 -0.72 -9.30
C ASN A 237 -24.61 0.38 -8.52
N ASN A 238 -25.18 0.07 -7.35
CA ASN A 238 -26.03 0.95 -6.56
C ASN A 238 -27.38 1.26 -7.23
N ASP A 239 -27.88 0.40 -8.12
CA ASP A 239 -29.25 0.50 -8.66
C ASP A 239 -30.26 -0.08 -7.66
N LEU A 240 -31.36 0.64 -7.39
CA LEU A 240 -32.45 0.14 -6.55
C LEU A 240 -33.07 -1.12 -7.17
N ILE A 241 -33.15 -2.19 -6.38
CA ILE A 241 -33.84 -3.44 -6.73
C ILE A 241 -35.27 -3.38 -6.21
N PHE A 242 -35.43 -3.22 -4.90
CA PHE A 242 -36.71 -3.16 -4.21
C PHE A 242 -36.56 -2.51 -2.83
N TYR A 243 -37.68 -2.12 -2.23
CA TYR A 243 -37.73 -1.55 -0.89
C TYR A 243 -39.00 -1.97 -0.15
N THR A 244 -38.95 -1.94 1.18
CA THR A 244 -40.06 -2.40 2.02
C THR A 244 -40.06 -1.70 3.39
N ASN A 245 -41.26 -1.52 3.94
CA ASN A 245 -41.48 -1.11 5.33
C ASN A 245 -41.77 -2.32 6.24
N GLY A 246 -41.47 -3.54 5.80
CA GLY A 246 -41.72 -4.78 6.53
C GLY A 246 -43.14 -5.33 6.41
N SER A 247 -44.15 -4.54 6.00
CA SER A 247 -45.52 -5.04 5.76
C SER A 247 -45.87 -5.13 4.26
N ARG A 248 -45.30 -4.23 3.46
CA ARG A 248 -45.46 -4.12 2.00
C ARG A 248 -44.12 -4.05 1.30
N VAL A 249 -44.01 -4.68 0.13
CA VAL A 249 -42.80 -4.73 -0.69
C VAL A 249 -43.10 -4.09 -2.04
N TYR A 250 -42.24 -3.16 -2.44
CA TYR A 250 -42.36 -2.41 -3.68
C TYR A 250 -41.15 -2.66 -4.56
N ALA A 251 -41.37 -2.86 -5.86
CA ALA A 251 -40.30 -2.92 -6.84
C ALA A 251 -39.76 -1.52 -7.14
N LYS A 252 -38.62 -1.44 -7.84
CA LYS A 252 -37.98 -0.17 -8.23
C LYS A 252 -38.87 0.78 -9.05
N ASP A 253 -39.86 0.24 -9.78
CA ASP A 253 -40.83 1.01 -10.55
C ASP A 253 -42.01 1.52 -9.69
N ASN A 254 -41.88 1.43 -8.36
CA ASN A 254 -42.91 1.76 -7.37
C ASN A 254 -44.15 0.85 -7.39
N SER A 255 -44.17 -0.24 -8.16
CA SER A 255 -45.28 -1.19 -8.13
C SER A 255 -45.27 -2.02 -6.85
N LEU A 256 -46.46 -2.23 -6.26
CA LEU A 256 -46.63 -3.11 -5.11
C LEU A 256 -46.53 -4.57 -5.56
N VAL A 257 -45.50 -5.28 -5.12
CA VAL A 257 -45.21 -6.67 -5.53
C VAL A 257 -45.49 -7.70 -4.44
N ALA A 258 -45.60 -7.28 -3.17
CA ALA A 258 -46.12 -8.12 -2.10
C ALA A 258 -46.70 -7.29 -0.94
N GLN A 259 -47.62 -7.92 -0.21
CA GLN A 259 -48.20 -7.39 1.04
C GLN A 259 -48.48 -8.53 2.02
N GLY A 260 -48.77 -8.17 3.27
CA GLY A 260 -49.10 -9.10 4.36
C GLY A 260 -47.88 -9.72 5.03
N LEU A 261 -46.72 -9.05 4.96
CA LEU A 261 -45.55 -9.44 5.73
C LEU A 261 -45.72 -9.01 7.20
N ASN A 262 -45.00 -9.69 8.08
CA ASN A 262 -45.13 -9.58 9.54
C ASN A 262 -44.65 -8.24 10.14
N GLY A 263 -44.01 -7.36 9.37
CA GLY A 263 -43.35 -6.17 9.92
C GLY A 263 -44.30 -5.12 10.48
N ASP A 264 -43.96 -4.62 11.66
CA ASP A 264 -44.61 -3.48 12.33
C ASP A 264 -43.91 -2.18 11.92
N THR A 265 -44.63 -1.30 11.22
CA THR A 265 -44.09 -0.05 10.67
C THR A 265 -43.76 0.99 11.73
N THR A 266 -44.18 0.76 12.98
CA THR A 266 -43.89 1.66 14.12
C THR A 266 -42.56 1.38 14.80
N GLN A 267 -41.90 0.26 14.46
CA GLN A 267 -40.59 -0.10 14.98
C GLN A 267 -39.49 0.71 14.28
N ILE A 268 -38.52 1.19 15.06
CA ILE A 268 -37.42 2.05 14.59
C ILE A 268 -36.63 1.37 13.45
N GLN A 269 -36.14 0.15 13.69
CA GLN A 269 -35.36 -0.65 12.72
C GLN A 269 -35.94 -2.08 12.63
N GLY A 270 -37.26 -2.20 12.51
CA GLY A 270 -38.00 -3.48 12.51
C GLY A 270 -37.95 -4.27 11.19
N VAL A 271 -37.25 -3.78 10.17
CA VAL A 271 -37.08 -4.46 8.88
C VAL A 271 -35.63 -4.38 8.40
N ALA A 272 -35.10 -5.49 7.90
CA ALA A 272 -33.78 -5.57 7.28
C ALA A 272 -33.83 -6.46 6.04
N ILE A 273 -32.95 -6.19 5.07
CA ILE A 273 -32.85 -6.99 3.84
C ILE A 273 -31.42 -7.51 3.72
N LEU A 274 -31.25 -8.83 3.53
CA LEU A 274 -29.96 -9.44 3.22
C LEU A 274 -30.07 -10.29 1.94
N PRO A 275 -29.07 -10.27 1.05
CA PRO A 275 -28.98 -11.24 -0.05
C PRO A 275 -28.94 -12.69 0.45
N LYS A 276 -29.62 -13.62 -0.23
CA LYS A 276 -29.51 -15.07 0.02
C LYS A 276 -28.27 -15.61 -0.68
N THR A 277 -27.10 -15.42 -0.05
CA THR A 277 -25.83 -15.28 -0.80
C THR A 277 -25.57 -16.33 -1.87
N THR A 278 -25.40 -15.82 -3.06
CA THR A 278 -24.59 -16.37 -4.14
C THR A 278 -24.01 -15.11 -4.78
N CYS A 279 -22.73 -15.06 -5.13
CA CYS A 279 -21.98 -13.94 -5.73
C CYS A 279 -22.70 -12.57 -5.94
N LYS A 280 -22.14 -11.49 -5.35
CA LYS A 280 -22.61 -10.10 -5.51
C LYS A 280 -22.85 -9.74 -7.00
N GLY A 281 -23.94 -9.00 -7.27
CA GLY A 281 -24.35 -8.56 -8.62
C GLY A 281 -25.43 -9.39 -9.30
N CYS A 282 -25.38 -10.70 -9.09
CA CYS A 282 -26.19 -11.71 -9.78
C CYS A 282 -27.30 -12.30 -8.93
N GLN A 283 -27.64 -11.65 -7.82
CA GLN A 283 -28.51 -12.22 -6.80
C GLN A 283 -29.97 -12.16 -7.26
N ALA A 284 -30.63 -13.32 -7.34
CA ALA A 284 -32.06 -13.41 -7.66
C ALA A 284 -32.96 -13.37 -6.42
N GLU A 285 -32.47 -13.89 -5.29
CA GLU A 285 -33.24 -14.05 -4.05
C GLU A 285 -32.67 -13.27 -2.85
N TYR A 286 -33.54 -12.71 -2.03
CA TYR A 286 -33.20 -11.87 -0.88
C TYR A 286 -34.06 -12.23 0.33
N TYR A 287 -33.45 -12.29 1.50
CA TYR A 287 -34.17 -12.39 2.76
C TYR A 287 -34.68 -11.02 3.20
N ILE A 288 -35.97 -10.94 3.52
CA ILE A 288 -36.58 -9.81 4.22
C ILE A 288 -36.83 -10.26 5.66
N PHE A 289 -36.11 -9.68 6.61
CA PHE A 289 -36.30 -9.92 8.05
C PHE A 289 -37.29 -8.93 8.62
N THR A 290 -38.19 -9.44 9.46
CA THR A 290 -39.25 -8.66 10.10
C THR A 290 -39.46 -9.16 11.53
N MET A 291 -40.05 -8.34 12.38
CA MET A 291 -40.48 -8.75 13.72
C MET A 291 -41.99 -8.76 13.82
N ARG A 292 -42.53 -9.70 14.61
CA ARG A 292 -43.96 -9.74 14.96
C ARG A 292 -44.12 -10.07 16.43
N LYS A 293 -45.06 -9.39 17.07
CA LYS A 293 -45.46 -9.66 18.46
C LYS A 293 -46.17 -11.01 18.57
N ASN A 294 -45.74 -11.84 19.51
CA ASN A 294 -46.41 -13.07 19.91
C ASN A 294 -47.65 -12.75 20.78
N ALA A 295 -48.33 -13.78 21.29
CA ALA A 295 -49.50 -13.61 22.16
C ALA A 295 -49.19 -12.90 23.49
N ALA A 296 -47.94 -12.92 23.95
CA ALA A 296 -47.47 -12.21 25.14
C ALA A 296 -47.02 -10.76 24.83
N GLY A 297 -47.10 -10.32 23.57
CA GLY A 297 -46.68 -8.98 23.15
C GLY A 297 -45.18 -8.84 22.86
N GLU A 298 -44.43 -9.95 22.86
CA GLU A 298 -42.99 -9.97 22.66
C GLU A 298 -42.63 -10.12 21.18
N ASN A 299 -41.65 -9.35 20.70
CA ASN A 299 -41.21 -9.42 19.31
C ASN A 299 -40.43 -10.70 19.03
N GLN A 300 -40.90 -11.49 18.08
CA GLN A 300 -40.19 -12.65 17.52
C GLN A 300 -39.72 -12.34 16.11
N VAL A 301 -38.60 -12.96 15.71
CA VAL A 301 -37.96 -12.70 14.41
C VAL A 301 -38.47 -13.66 13.36
N TYR A 302 -38.82 -13.12 12.20
CA TYR A 302 -39.29 -13.84 11.02
C TYR A 302 -38.50 -13.42 9.78
N TYR A 303 -38.48 -14.28 8.76
CA TYR A 303 -37.96 -13.96 7.44
C TYR A 303 -38.96 -14.28 6.32
N SER A 304 -38.82 -13.59 5.21
CA SER A 304 -39.49 -13.87 3.93
C SER A 304 -38.44 -13.92 2.83
N ILE A 305 -38.72 -14.58 1.71
CA ILE A 305 -37.83 -14.60 0.53
C ILE A 305 -38.48 -13.78 -0.59
N TYR A 306 -37.82 -12.69 -0.95
CA TYR A 306 -38.09 -11.95 -2.18
C TYR A 306 -37.31 -12.59 -3.33
N ASP A 307 -38.00 -12.91 -4.42
CA ASP A 307 -37.44 -13.49 -5.64
C ASP A 307 -37.71 -12.53 -6.81
N ARG A 308 -36.64 -12.06 -7.44
CA ARG A 308 -36.67 -11.13 -8.59
C ARG A 308 -37.25 -11.75 -9.85
N LYS A 309 -37.25 -13.08 -9.97
CA LYS A 309 -37.71 -13.81 -11.18
C LYS A 309 -39.23 -13.77 -11.33
N LEU A 310 -39.96 -13.53 -10.23
CA LEU A 310 -41.42 -13.48 -10.23
C LEU A 310 -41.95 -12.25 -10.98
N ASN A 311 -43.24 -12.30 -11.35
CA ASN A 311 -43.96 -11.19 -11.98
C ASN A 311 -43.27 -10.66 -13.26
N GLY A 312 -42.73 -11.56 -14.09
CA GLY A 312 -42.04 -11.19 -15.33
C GLY A 312 -40.74 -10.40 -15.12
N GLY A 313 -40.04 -10.63 -14.00
CA GLY A 313 -38.80 -9.92 -13.65
C GLY A 313 -38.99 -8.67 -12.78
N LYS A 314 -40.23 -8.32 -12.40
CA LYS A 314 -40.51 -7.26 -11.41
C LYS A 314 -40.21 -7.70 -9.97
N GLY A 315 -40.12 -9.01 -9.77
CA GLY A 315 -39.95 -9.66 -8.49
C GLY A 315 -41.22 -9.74 -7.65
N GLY A 316 -41.15 -10.51 -6.57
CA GLY A 316 -42.25 -10.79 -5.65
C GLY A 316 -41.75 -11.59 -4.46
N VAL A 317 -42.63 -11.91 -3.51
CA VAL A 317 -42.25 -12.70 -2.32
C VAL A 317 -42.69 -14.15 -2.51
N SER A 318 -41.74 -15.05 -2.68
CA SER A 318 -41.94 -16.49 -2.90
C SER A 318 -42.22 -17.26 -1.60
N ILE A 319 -41.62 -16.85 -0.50
CA ILE A 319 -41.84 -17.41 0.84
C ILE A 319 -42.16 -16.28 1.82
N LYS A 320 -43.23 -16.41 2.60
CA LYS A 320 -43.68 -15.38 3.55
C LYS A 320 -43.58 -15.86 5.00
N ASN A 321 -43.16 -14.95 5.87
CA ASN A 321 -43.35 -15.01 7.33
C ASN A 321 -42.88 -16.32 7.99
N GLN A 322 -41.73 -16.84 7.56
CA GLN A 322 -41.10 -18.01 8.18
C GLN A 322 -40.48 -17.61 9.51
N PHE A 323 -40.65 -18.48 10.50
CA PHE A 323 -40.14 -18.26 11.84
C PHE A 323 -38.61 -18.41 11.86
N LEU A 324 -37.91 -17.53 12.58
CA LEU A 324 -36.45 -17.60 12.72
C LEU A 324 -36.00 -17.85 14.16
N SER A 325 -36.57 -17.12 15.13
CA SER A 325 -36.14 -17.19 16.52
C SER A 325 -37.31 -16.99 17.49
N PRO A 326 -37.47 -17.86 18.51
CA PRO A 326 -38.50 -17.72 19.54
C PRO A 326 -38.20 -16.66 20.58
N ALA A 327 -36.93 -16.31 20.73
CA ALA A 327 -36.52 -15.42 21.79
C ALA A 327 -37.03 -13.99 21.51
N PRO A 328 -37.59 -13.33 22.54
CA PRO A 328 -37.97 -11.92 22.47
C PRO A 328 -36.81 -11.06 21.99
N SER A 329 -37.06 -10.20 21.00
CA SER A 329 -36.05 -9.34 20.35
C SER A 329 -36.32 -7.86 20.60
N ALA A 330 -35.26 -7.07 20.75
CA ALA A 330 -35.30 -5.62 20.66
C ALA A 330 -35.78 -5.19 19.26
N GLU A 331 -36.31 -3.97 19.12
CA GLU A 331 -36.93 -3.44 17.88
C GLU A 331 -35.89 -2.87 16.88
N ARG A 332 -34.76 -3.57 16.74
CA ARG A 332 -33.67 -3.16 15.86
C ARG A 332 -32.95 -4.35 15.23
N PHE A 333 -32.63 -4.20 13.96
CA PHE A 333 -31.65 -5.04 13.27
C PHE A 333 -30.38 -4.25 13.01
N GLY A 334 -29.24 -4.91 13.20
CA GLY A 334 -27.96 -4.52 12.62
C GLY A 334 -27.62 -5.44 11.45
N VAL A 335 -27.03 -4.90 10.39
CA VAL A 335 -26.56 -5.69 9.25
C VAL A 335 -25.10 -5.39 8.95
N ALA A 336 -24.29 -6.43 8.77
CA ALA A 336 -22.89 -6.30 8.38
C ALA A 336 -22.56 -7.17 7.17
N VAL A 337 -21.58 -6.74 6.39
CA VAL A 337 -21.07 -7.44 5.22
C VAL A 337 -19.75 -8.11 5.58
N SER A 338 -19.62 -9.41 5.33
CA SER A 338 -18.31 -10.05 5.24
C SER A 338 -17.76 -9.92 3.82
N GLY A 339 -16.43 -9.94 3.67
CA GLY A 339 -15.67 -9.59 2.47
C GLY A 339 -15.97 -10.35 1.16
N GLY A 340 -17.12 -11.01 1.00
CA GLY A 340 -17.59 -11.55 -0.28
C GLY A 340 -18.82 -12.44 -0.17
N ASP A 341 -18.79 -13.42 0.75
CA ASP A 341 -19.58 -14.65 0.57
C ASP A 341 -20.69 -14.90 1.60
N TYR A 342 -20.84 -14.02 2.59
CA TYR A 342 -21.91 -14.10 3.59
C TYR A 342 -22.15 -12.75 4.26
N TYR A 343 -23.32 -12.62 4.87
CA TYR A 343 -23.75 -11.44 5.63
C TYR A 343 -24.06 -11.83 7.07
N TRP A 344 -24.03 -10.84 7.96
CA TRP A 344 -24.43 -11.00 9.34
C TRP A 344 -25.69 -10.20 9.62
N LEU A 345 -26.71 -10.87 10.15
CA LEU A 345 -27.86 -10.22 10.79
C LEU A 345 -27.63 -10.22 12.29
N GLN A 346 -27.55 -9.05 12.90
CA GLN A 346 -27.41 -8.88 14.34
C GLN A 346 -28.74 -8.41 14.93
N THR A 347 -29.11 -9.02 16.06
CA THR A 347 -30.19 -8.57 16.93
C THR A 347 -29.77 -8.71 18.39
N GLN A 348 -30.57 -8.17 19.30
CA GLN A 348 -30.40 -8.32 20.73
C GLN A 348 -31.69 -8.82 21.36
N ASP A 349 -31.56 -9.73 22.32
CA ASP A 349 -32.67 -10.24 23.09
C ASP A 349 -33.28 -9.13 23.97
N ALA A 350 -34.60 -9.05 24.00
CA ALA A 350 -35.31 -8.14 24.89
C ALA A 350 -35.04 -8.53 26.35
N ASP A 351 -34.91 -7.51 27.22
CA ASP A 351 -34.62 -7.63 28.64
C ASP A 351 -33.36 -8.45 28.99
N SER A 352 -32.45 -8.60 28.02
CA SER A 352 -31.27 -9.47 28.11
C SER A 352 -30.03 -8.82 27.50
N THR A 353 -28.85 -9.28 27.94
CA THR A 353 -27.55 -8.90 27.38
C THR A 353 -27.12 -9.81 26.23
N ILE A 354 -27.97 -10.73 25.76
CA ILE A 354 -27.61 -11.65 24.67
C ILE A 354 -27.74 -10.93 23.32
N LEU A 355 -26.62 -10.79 22.61
CA LEU A 355 -26.58 -10.45 21.19
C LEU A 355 -26.63 -11.73 20.37
N ARG A 356 -27.53 -11.79 19.40
CA ARG A 356 -27.58 -12.88 18.43
C ARG A 356 -27.14 -12.41 17.06
N THR A 357 -26.11 -13.07 16.53
CA THR A 357 -25.58 -12.80 15.20
C THR A 357 -25.83 -14.02 14.30
N PHE A 358 -26.71 -13.89 13.32
CA PHE A 358 -27.03 -14.95 12.37
C PHE A 358 -26.18 -14.81 11.10
N LYS A 359 -25.49 -15.89 10.72
CA LYS A 359 -24.78 -15.96 9.43
C LYS A 359 -25.79 -16.23 8.32
N VAL A 360 -25.85 -15.35 7.33
CA VAL A 360 -26.63 -15.57 6.10
C VAL A 360 -25.65 -15.89 4.99
N SER A 361 -25.70 -17.11 4.47
CA SER A 361 -24.76 -17.66 3.49
C SER A 361 -25.48 -18.47 2.40
N LYS A 362 -24.72 -19.11 1.49
CA LYS A 362 -25.27 -19.90 0.38
C LYS A 362 -26.10 -21.09 0.86
N ALA A 363 -25.79 -21.58 2.05
CA ALA A 363 -26.52 -22.65 2.68
C ALA A 363 -27.80 -22.17 3.40
N GLY A 364 -28.06 -20.86 3.44
CA GLY A 364 -29.18 -20.24 4.14
C GLY A 364 -28.77 -19.53 5.43
N ILE A 365 -29.70 -19.48 6.39
CA ILE A 365 -29.51 -18.77 7.67
C ILE A 365 -29.02 -19.77 8.72
N GLY A 366 -27.80 -19.59 9.20
CA GLY A 366 -27.18 -20.46 10.21
C GLY A 366 -27.83 -20.37 11.60
N ALA A 367 -27.33 -21.20 12.52
CA ALA A 367 -27.59 -21.01 13.94
C ALA A 367 -26.96 -19.69 14.42
N PRO A 368 -27.60 -18.97 15.36
CA PRO A 368 -27.06 -17.71 15.86
C PRO A 368 -25.80 -17.96 16.69
N ILE A 369 -24.84 -17.05 16.54
CA ILE A 369 -23.72 -16.91 17.45
C ILE A 369 -24.15 -15.96 18.56
N GLU A 370 -23.99 -16.39 19.81
CA GLU A 370 -24.34 -15.59 20.98
C GLU A 370 -23.11 -14.83 21.49
N SER A 371 -23.24 -13.52 21.65
CA SER A 371 -22.25 -12.65 22.30
C SER A 371 -22.92 -11.90 23.45
N VAL A 372 -22.12 -11.42 24.40
CA VAL A 372 -22.64 -10.67 25.56
C VAL A 372 -22.52 -9.17 25.29
N ALA A 373 -23.66 -8.48 25.14
CA ALA A 373 -23.74 -7.03 25.20
C ALA A 373 -23.41 -6.52 26.60
N ASN A 374 -22.89 -5.30 26.66
CA ASN A 374 -22.59 -4.64 27.92
C ASN A 374 -23.84 -4.06 28.63
N SER A 375 -24.96 -3.91 27.90
CA SER A 375 -26.22 -3.40 28.44
C SER A 375 -27.41 -4.24 27.95
N PRO A 376 -28.41 -4.51 28.80
CA PRO A 376 -29.68 -5.06 28.37
C PRO A 376 -30.53 -3.99 27.66
N VAL A 377 -31.46 -4.43 26.80
CA VAL A 377 -32.50 -3.56 26.24
C VAL A 377 -33.75 -3.70 27.07
N LYS A 378 -34.12 -2.67 27.83
CA LYS A 378 -35.38 -2.65 28.60
C LYS A 378 -36.30 -1.56 28.04
N GLY A 379 -37.42 -1.96 27.45
CA GLY A 379 -38.38 -1.02 26.87
C GLY A 379 -37.97 -0.46 25.49
N PRO A 380 -38.15 0.86 25.24
CA PRO A 380 -37.96 1.43 23.90
C PRO A 380 -36.52 1.26 23.42
N SER A 381 -36.36 0.79 22.19
CA SER A 381 -35.04 0.65 21.56
C SER A 381 -34.60 1.98 20.93
N ALA A 382 -33.31 2.07 20.60
CA ALA A 382 -32.79 3.01 19.61
C ALA A 382 -32.02 2.21 18.55
N SER A 383 -31.60 2.87 17.49
CA SER A 383 -30.93 2.21 16.38
C SER A 383 -29.59 1.55 16.74
N SER A 384 -29.22 0.58 15.92
CA SER A 384 -27.86 0.05 15.81
C SER A 384 -27.35 0.24 14.39
N HIS A 385 -26.04 0.40 14.25
CA HIS A 385 -25.42 0.52 12.94
C HIS A 385 -24.04 -0.13 12.96
N PHE A 386 -23.64 -0.73 11.85
CA PHE A 386 -22.26 -1.16 11.62
C PHE A 386 -21.50 -0.07 10.87
N SER A 387 -20.20 0.05 11.09
CA SER A 387 -19.33 0.83 10.21
C SER A 387 -19.41 0.29 8.78
N ARG A 388 -19.11 1.12 7.77
CA ARG A 388 -19.21 0.75 6.35
C ARG A 388 -18.36 -0.48 5.98
N ASP A 389 -17.27 -0.71 6.70
CA ASP A 389 -16.39 -1.89 6.55
C ASP A 389 -16.83 -3.11 7.39
N GLY A 390 -17.91 -2.99 8.16
CA GLY A 390 -18.47 -4.02 9.01
C GLY A 390 -17.70 -4.30 10.31
N LYS A 391 -16.59 -3.62 10.60
CA LYS A 391 -15.68 -3.98 11.71
C LYS A 391 -16.05 -3.40 13.06
N VAL A 392 -16.93 -2.40 13.09
CA VAL A 392 -17.36 -1.73 14.32
C VAL A 392 -18.88 -1.71 14.37
N LEU A 393 -19.44 -2.00 15.53
CA LEU A 393 -20.88 -1.96 15.78
C LEU A 393 -21.17 -0.91 16.86
N ALA A 394 -22.05 0.04 16.55
CA ALA A 394 -22.61 0.97 17.52
C ALA A 394 -24.05 0.55 17.86
N ILE A 395 -24.36 0.45 19.15
CA ILE A 395 -25.71 0.14 19.64
C ILE A 395 -26.16 1.25 20.57
N ALA A 396 -27.21 1.98 20.20
CA ALA A 396 -27.82 2.98 21.06
C ALA A 396 -28.85 2.36 22.01
N TYR A 397 -28.86 2.83 23.25
CA TYR A 397 -29.80 2.44 24.29
C TYR A 397 -30.52 3.66 24.83
N VAL A 398 -31.83 3.51 25.03
CA VAL A 398 -32.70 4.47 25.71
C VAL A 398 -32.93 3.95 27.12
N SER A 399 -33.06 4.87 28.08
CA SER A 399 -33.44 4.52 29.46
C SER A 399 -34.71 3.66 29.53
N PRO A 400 -34.75 2.60 30.38
CA PRO A 400 -33.65 2.01 31.17
C PRO A 400 -32.71 1.09 30.33
N PRO A 401 -31.41 0.93 30.66
CA PRO A 401 -30.73 1.31 31.92
C PRO A 401 -30.13 2.73 31.94
N SER A 402 -29.75 3.30 30.80
CA SER A 402 -29.30 4.69 30.66
C SER A 402 -29.24 5.11 29.19
N ASN A 403 -29.31 6.41 28.91
CA ASN A 403 -29.12 6.95 27.57
C ASN A 403 -27.63 6.86 27.18
N GLN A 404 -27.30 6.09 26.15
CA GLN A 404 -25.90 5.82 25.77
C GLN A 404 -25.78 5.21 24.36
N VAL A 405 -24.55 5.18 23.86
CA VAL A 405 -24.14 4.33 22.73
C VAL A 405 -23.01 3.42 23.18
N ASP A 406 -23.18 2.11 23.09
CA ASP A 406 -22.10 1.17 23.31
C ASP A 406 -21.42 0.85 21.96
N ILE A 407 -20.10 0.94 21.93
CA ILE A 407 -19.26 0.63 20.78
C ILE A 407 -18.64 -0.74 20.96
N TYR A 408 -18.67 -1.55 19.91
CA TYR A 408 -18.14 -2.91 19.88
C TYR A 408 -17.18 -3.09 18.71
N ASP A 409 -16.10 -3.82 18.94
CA ASP A 409 -15.32 -4.47 17.88
C ASP A 409 -16.11 -5.67 17.36
N PHE A 410 -16.28 -5.76 16.04
CA PHE A 410 -16.93 -6.89 15.39
C PHE A 410 -15.93 -7.67 14.54
N ASP A 411 -15.76 -8.94 14.87
CA ASP A 411 -14.98 -9.86 14.05
C ASP A 411 -15.84 -10.36 12.90
N VAL A 412 -15.61 -9.81 11.72
CA VAL A 412 -16.37 -10.11 10.51
C VAL A 412 -16.20 -11.58 10.06
N ALA A 413 -15.07 -12.21 10.39
CA ALA A 413 -14.82 -13.62 10.06
C ALA A 413 -15.69 -14.54 10.91
N THR A 414 -15.72 -14.29 12.23
CA THR A 414 -16.39 -15.18 13.19
C THR A 414 -17.79 -14.75 13.57
N GLY A 415 -18.20 -13.50 13.31
CA GLY A 415 -19.48 -12.93 13.77
C GLY A 415 -19.51 -12.56 15.25
N LYS A 416 -18.35 -12.61 15.94
CA LYS A 416 -18.23 -12.34 17.37
C LYS A 416 -18.16 -10.84 17.64
N THR A 417 -18.91 -10.40 18.65
CA THR A 417 -18.98 -8.99 19.07
C THR A 417 -18.28 -8.81 20.41
N THR A 418 -17.33 -7.89 20.48
CA THR A 418 -16.55 -7.60 21.70
C THR A 418 -16.73 -6.15 22.12
N PHE A 419 -17.13 -5.90 23.37
CA PHE A 419 -17.33 -4.55 23.89
C PHE A 419 -16.03 -3.75 23.88
N ARG A 420 -16.08 -2.53 23.35
CA ARG A 420 -14.94 -1.61 23.29
C ARG A 420 -15.05 -0.56 24.40
N TYR A 421 -16.08 0.28 24.36
CA TYR A 421 -16.39 1.25 25.42
C TYR A 421 -17.78 1.86 25.23
N ARG A 422 -18.21 2.65 26.22
CA ARG A 422 -19.50 3.35 26.26
C ARG A 422 -19.36 4.85 26.01
N ILE A 423 -20.26 5.39 25.20
CA ILE A 423 -20.50 6.82 25.00
C ILE A 423 -21.73 7.20 25.82
N PRO A 424 -21.60 7.87 26.98
CA PRO A 424 -22.74 8.33 27.75
C PRO A 424 -23.46 9.48 27.02
N LEU A 425 -24.79 9.46 27.00
CA LEU A 425 -25.61 10.51 26.40
C LEU A 425 -26.48 11.16 27.48
N ALA A 426 -26.58 12.49 27.46
CA ALA A 426 -27.46 13.22 28.38
C ALA A 426 -28.94 13.00 28.06
N ASN A 427 -29.26 12.75 26.78
CA ASN A 427 -30.62 12.77 26.25
C ASN A 427 -30.93 11.48 25.49
N SER A 428 -32.22 11.20 25.29
CA SER A 428 -32.68 9.95 24.69
C SER A 428 -32.21 9.84 23.24
N PRO A 429 -31.37 8.84 22.88
CA PRO A 429 -30.95 8.63 21.51
C PRO A 429 -32.07 8.07 20.63
N TYR A 430 -31.96 8.31 19.33
CA TYR A 430 -32.77 7.63 18.30
C TYR A 430 -31.89 6.97 17.25
N GLY A 431 -31.09 7.77 16.54
CA GLY A 431 -30.24 7.39 15.41
C GLY A 431 -28.76 7.35 15.77
N VAL A 432 -28.02 6.34 15.28
CA VAL A 432 -26.56 6.34 15.24
C VAL A 432 -26.08 6.03 13.82
N GLU A 433 -25.03 6.72 13.37
CA GLU A 433 -24.43 6.53 12.05
C GLU A 433 -22.92 6.83 12.12
N PHE A 434 -22.15 6.14 11.27
CA PHE A 434 -20.71 6.33 11.16
C PHE A 434 -20.37 7.32 10.05
N SER A 435 -19.24 8.00 10.19
CA SER A 435 -18.55 8.62 9.05
C SER A 435 -18.14 7.56 8.02
N ALA A 436 -17.93 7.95 6.77
CA ALA A 436 -17.62 7.01 5.69
C ALA A 436 -16.31 6.23 5.96
N ASP A 437 -15.34 6.89 6.61
CA ASP A 437 -14.07 6.27 7.01
C ASP A 437 -14.15 5.45 8.31
N GLY A 438 -15.32 5.41 8.97
CA GLY A 438 -15.57 4.66 10.19
C GLY A 438 -14.91 5.22 11.46
N LYS A 439 -14.33 6.43 11.42
CA LYS A 439 -13.59 7.00 12.56
C LYS A 439 -14.42 7.90 13.46
N ILE A 440 -15.59 8.34 13.02
CA ILE A 440 -16.48 9.22 13.78
C ILE A 440 -17.86 8.57 13.87
N VAL A 441 -18.48 8.67 15.06
CA VAL A 441 -19.87 8.27 15.30
C VAL A 441 -20.70 9.52 15.56
N TYR A 442 -21.83 9.60 14.88
CA TYR A 442 -22.87 10.58 15.10
C TYR A 442 -24.05 9.96 15.83
N ALA A 443 -24.60 10.70 16.79
CA ALA A 443 -25.80 10.30 17.52
C ALA A 443 -26.85 11.40 17.48
N SER A 444 -28.08 11.07 17.06
CA SER A 444 -29.23 11.95 17.17
C SER A 444 -29.94 11.71 18.50
N THR A 445 -30.24 12.78 19.24
CA THR A 445 -30.92 12.70 20.54
C THR A 445 -32.07 13.70 20.64
N ASN A 446 -33.10 13.34 21.41
CA ASN A 446 -34.30 14.16 21.62
C ASN A 446 -34.34 14.71 23.07
N VAL A 447 -34.65 16.01 23.20
CA VAL A 447 -34.65 16.79 24.45
C VAL A 447 -35.94 17.59 24.55
N GLY A 448 -37.00 16.98 25.09
CA GLY A 448 -38.34 17.61 25.10
C GLY A 448 -38.81 17.93 23.66
N PRO A 449 -39.12 19.20 23.33
CA PRO A 449 -39.51 19.60 21.97
C PRO A 449 -38.32 19.82 21.02
N ASN A 450 -37.09 19.70 21.51
CA ASN A 450 -35.85 19.96 20.76
C ASN A 450 -35.13 18.65 20.41
N ALA A 451 -34.23 18.77 19.44
CA ALA A 451 -33.34 17.72 18.98
C ALA A 451 -31.89 18.19 19.00
N GLN A 452 -30.98 17.24 19.14
CA GLN A 452 -29.54 17.47 19.10
C GLN A 452 -28.84 16.43 18.21
N ILE A 453 -27.71 16.83 17.64
CA ILE A 453 -26.77 15.94 16.95
C ILE A 453 -25.42 16.05 17.63
N TRP A 454 -24.90 14.93 18.09
CA TRP A 454 -23.62 14.82 18.75
C TRP A 454 -22.63 14.06 17.88
N GLN A 455 -21.36 14.44 17.96
CA GLN A 455 -20.23 13.84 17.25
C GLN A 455 -19.18 13.35 18.25
N TYR A 456 -18.68 12.14 18.03
CA TYR A 456 -17.62 11.50 18.83
C TYR A 456 -16.58 10.86 17.91
N SER A 457 -15.30 11.12 18.14
CA SER A 457 -14.21 10.39 17.48
C SER A 457 -14.01 9.04 18.16
N ILE A 458 -14.02 7.99 17.35
CA ILE A 458 -13.75 6.60 17.76
C ILE A 458 -12.48 6.03 17.10
N ALA A 459 -11.66 6.90 16.49
CA ALA A 459 -10.39 6.53 15.88
C ALA A 459 -9.42 5.88 16.88
N SER A 460 -9.52 6.25 18.16
CA SER A 460 -8.80 5.62 19.26
C SER A 460 -9.67 4.63 20.03
N LYS A 461 -9.05 3.57 20.54
CA LYS A 461 -9.69 2.65 21.50
C LYS A 461 -9.69 3.16 22.95
N ASP A 462 -9.06 4.31 23.23
CA ASP A 462 -9.08 4.96 24.55
C ASP A 462 -10.40 5.70 24.80
N SER A 463 -11.15 5.26 25.81
CA SER A 463 -12.42 5.87 26.22
C SER A 463 -12.27 7.33 26.66
N SER A 464 -11.14 7.72 27.25
CA SER A 464 -10.88 9.08 27.72
C SER A 464 -10.62 10.03 26.55
N ALA A 465 -9.91 9.56 25.52
CA ALA A 465 -9.74 10.29 24.27
C ALA A 465 -11.08 10.49 23.55
N MET A 466 -11.91 9.44 23.48
CA MET A 466 -13.26 9.52 22.92
C MET A 466 -14.13 10.55 23.68
N GLN A 467 -14.18 10.49 25.02
CA GLN A 467 -14.98 11.44 25.81
C GLN A 467 -14.55 12.90 25.57
N ARG A 468 -13.24 13.17 25.50
CA ARG A 468 -12.71 14.52 25.17
C ARG A 468 -13.08 14.98 23.76
N SER A 469 -13.33 14.06 22.84
CA SER A 469 -13.72 14.38 21.45
C SER A 469 -15.18 14.83 21.30
N GLN A 470 -16.03 14.60 22.32
CA GLN A 470 -17.45 14.93 22.30
C GLN A 470 -17.69 16.36 21.80
N SER A 471 -18.57 16.50 20.81
CA SER A 471 -18.89 17.78 20.18
C SER A 471 -20.38 17.86 19.87
N LEU A 472 -21.04 18.93 20.32
CA LEU A 472 -22.42 19.23 19.93
C LEU A 472 -22.39 19.88 18.54
N LEU A 473 -22.85 19.15 17.53
CA LEU A 473 -22.86 19.64 16.15
C LEU A 473 -24.03 20.59 15.90
N TRP A 474 -25.20 20.28 16.49
CA TRP A 474 -26.40 21.09 16.33
C TRP A 474 -27.40 20.85 17.47
N SER A 475 -28.18 21.88 17.78
CA SER A 475 -29.34 21.83 18.68
C SER A 475 -30.44 22.76 18.15
N GLY A 476 -31.69 22.33 18.17
CA GLY A 476 -32.82 23.15 17.73
C GLY A 476 -34.17 22.43 17.81
N PRO A 477 -35.26 23.07 17.35
CA PRO A 477 -36.61 22.53 17.51
C PRO A 477 -36.90 21.34 16.58
N GLY A 478 -37.80 20.48 17.04
CA GLY A 478 -38.31 19.33 16.32
C GLY A 478 -37.85 18.00 16.91
N LYS A 479 -38.47 16.91 16.44
CA LYS A 479 -38.13 15.54 16.84
C LYS A 479 -37.26 14.90 15.76
N ILE A 480 -36.03 14.53 16.12
CA ILE A 480 -35.05 13.94 15.20
C ILE A 480 -35.12 12.41 15.25
N GLY A 481 -34.94 11.81 14.08
CA GLY A 481 -34.97 10.38 13.86
C GLY A 481 -33.62 9.81 13.44
N ALA A 482 -33.67 8.87 12.51
CA ALA A 482 -32.54 8.16 11.95
C ALA A 482 -31.54 9.12 11.28
N LEU A 483 -30.27 8.73 11.39
CA LEU A 483 -29.17 9.27 10.62
C LEU A 483 -28.80 8.21 9.57
N GLN A 484 -28.60 8.61 8.33
CA GLN A 484 -28.21 7.68 7.26
C GLN A 484 -27.22 8.36 6.32
N GLY A 485 -26.04 7.76 6.16
CA GLY A 485 -25.05 8.16 5.16
C GLY A 485 -25.61 8.06 3.73
N ASP A 486 -25.20 8.98 2.85
CA ASP A 486 -25.51 8.86 1.43
C ASP A 486 -24.92 7.55 0.88
N PRO A 487 -25.64 6.88 -0.03
CA PRO A 487 -25.27 5.54 -0.45
C PRO A 487 -24.04 5.52 -1.35
N SER A 488 -23.68 6.63 -1.98
CA SER A 488 -22.59 6.66 -2.96
C SER A 488 -21.23 6.76 -2.28
N SER A 489 -20.94 7.90 -1.64
CA SER A 489 -19.64 8.18 -1.03
C SER A 489 -19.68 8.15 0.49
N GLY A 490 -20.86 8.33 1.10
CA GLY A 490 -20.99 8.56 2.55
C GLY A 490 -20.42 9.91 3.00
N SER A 491 -20.13 10.82 2.05
CA SER A 491 -19.61 12.17 2.33
C SER A 491 -20.68 13.11 2.89
N ILE A 492 -21.93 12.66 2.94
CA ILE A 492 -23.07 13.34 3.53
C ILE A 492 -23.81 12.35 4.42
N ILE A 493 -24.22 12.79 5.62
CA ILE A 493 -25.18 12.05 6.45
C ILE A 493 -26.49 12.84 6.50
N TYR A 494 -27.59 12.21 6.10
CA TYR A 494 -28.93 12.77 6.18
C TYR A 494 -29.57 12.49 7.53
N ALA A 495 -30.36 13.44 8.03
CA ALA A 495 -31.08 13.35 9.29
C ALA A 495 -32.59 13.52 9.09
N ALA A 496 -33.36 12.54 9.55
CA ALA A 496 -34.83 12.59 9.51
C ALA A 496 -35.39 13.48 10.63
N PHE A 497 -36.44 14.25 10.30
CA PHE A 497 -37.20 15.04 11.26
C PHE A 497 -38.70 14.77 11.08
N GLN A 498 -39.38 14.36 12.15
CA GLN A 498 -40.78 13.98 12.07
C GLN A 498 -41.66 15.11 11.51
N GLY A 499 -42.40 14.81 10.45
CA GLY A 499 -43.35 15.73 9.82
C GLY A 499 -42.72 16.85 9.00
N SER A 500 -41.38 16.91 8.88
CA SER A 500 -40.71 17.99 8.15
C SER A 500 -40.79 17.78 6.63
N SER A 501 -40.94 18.87 5.86
CA SER A 501 -40.85 18.87 4.40
C SER A 501 -39.38 18.89 3.88
N SER A 502 -38.41 18.65 4.75
CA SER A 502 -36.98 18.63 4.42
C SER A 502 -36.22 17.65 5.32
N LEU A 503 -35.07 17.17 4.86
CA LEU A 503 -34.08 16.48 5.68
C LEU A 503 -32.99 17.44 6.16
N GLY A 504 -32.44 17.15 7.33
CA GLY A 504 -31.17 17.71 7.77
C GLY A 504 -30.01 17.05 7.05
N LYS A 505 -28.88 17.77 6.96
CA LYS A 505 -27.67 17.30 6.27
C LYS A 505 -26.43 17.59 7.12
N ILE A 506 -25.65 16.57 7.43
CA ILE A 506 -24.28 16.71 7.94
C ILE A 506 -23.34 16.68 6.74
N VAL A 507 -22.52 17.72 6.59
CA VAL A 507 -21.52 17.86 5.52
C VAL A 507 -20.14 17.59 6.10
N ASN A 508 -19.26 16.94 5.34
CA ASN A 508 -17.90 16.56 5.75
C ASN A 508 -17.86 15.68 7.03
N PRO A 509 -18.61 14.56 7.07
CA PRO A 509 -18.76 13.77 8.28
C PRO A 509 -17.45 13.09 8.75
N ASP A 510 -16.46 12.94 7.87
CA ASP A 510 -15.15 12.36 8.21
C ASP A 510 -14.22 13.34 8.95
N ILE A 511 -14.55 14.64 9.00
CA ILE A 511 -13.69 15.66 9.60
C ILE A 511 -14.30 16.13 10.92
N SER A 512 -13.60 15.85 12.03
CA SER A 512 -14.04 16.25 13.38
C SER A 512 -14.27 17.76 13.48
N LEU A 513 -15.35 18.18 14.17
CA LEU A 513 -15.63 19.59 14.47
C LEU A 513 -14.49 20.24 15.28
N LYS A 514 -13.76 19.44 16.07
CA LYS A 514 -12.63 19.88 16.90
C LYS A 514 -11.28 19.85 16.18
N ASP A 515 -11.21 19.36 14.94
CA ASP A 515 -9.95 19.35 14.19
C ASP A 515 -9.59 20.77 13.74
N SER A 516 -8.70 21.44 14.49
CA SER A 516 -8.25 22.80 14.21
C SER A 516 -7.34 22.90 12.97
N THR A 517 -6.81 21.79 12.46
CA THR A 517 -5.83 21.78 11.36
C THR A 517 -6.45 21.94 9.98
N ARG A 518 -7.75 21.66 9.85
CA ARG A 518 -8.49 21.77 8.58
C ARG A 518 -9.44 22.95 8.59
N THR A 519 -9.51 23.69 7.48
CA THR A 519 -10.45 24.80 7.32
C THR A 519 -11.90 24.33 7.16
N ILE A 520 -12.08 23.16 6.53
CA ILE A 520 -13.35 22.48 6.34
C ILE A 520 -13.53 21.42 7.43
N ARG A 521 -14.68 21.42 8.11
CA ARG A 521 -15.02 20.52 9.23
C ARG A 521 -16.46 20.02 9.08
N ALA A 522 -16.84 19.03 9.90
CA ALA A 522 -18.23 18.61 10.01
C ALA A 522 -19.14 19.80 10.35
N SER A 523 -20.23 19.95 9.61
CA SER A 523 -21.25 20.97 9.87
C SER A 523 -22.64 20.41 9.61
N PHE A 524 -23.65 20.97 10.27
CA PHE A 524 -25.04 20.55 10.10
C PHE A 524 -25.91 21.65 9.49
N VAL A 525 -26.72 21.28 8.51
CA VAL A 525 -27.69 22.13 7.83
C VAL A 525 -29.09 21.55 8.03
N ARG A 526 -29.92 22.22 8.83
CA ARG A 526 -31.24 21.71 9.27
C ARG A 526 -32.24 21.47 8.13
N ASN A 527 -32.24 22.31 7.10
CA ASN A 527 -33.07 22.15 5.90
C ASN A 527 -32.17 21.90 4.68
N GLY A 528 -31.25 20.94 4.81
CA GLY A 528 -30.19 20.70 3.82
C GLY A 528 -30.67 20.02 2.54
N LEU A 529 -31.87 19.43 2.55
CA LEU A 529 -32.51 18.83 1.38
C LEU A 529 -34.03 18.97 1.47
N ASN A 530 -34.64 19.73 0.56
CA ASN A 530 -36.09 19.86 0.47
C ASN A 530 -36.71 18.59 -0.15
N LEU A 531 -37.81 18.13 0.42
CA LEU A 531 -38.61 17.05 -0.14
C LEU A 531 -39.62 17.60 -1.16
N ALA A 532 -40.17 16.72 -1.99
CA ALA A 532 -41.21 17.11 -2.94
C ALA A 532 -42.43 17.69 -2.20
N ALA A 533 -43.07 18.70 -2.79
CA ALA A 533 -44.26 19.33 -2.22
C ALA A 533 -45.31 18.27 -1.84
N GLY A 534 -45.96 18.41 -0.69
CA GLY A 534 -46.97 17.46 -0.19
C GLY A 534 -46.41 16.15 0.38
N THR A 535 -45.09 16.01 0.52
CA THR A 535 -44.44 14.88 1.19
C THR A 535 -43.78 15.32 2.48
N THR A 536 -43.61 14.41 3.44
CA THR A 536 -42.97 14.70 4.73
C THR A 536 -42.07 13.57 5.19
N SER A 537 -41.02 13.90 5.93
CA SER A 537 -40.15 12.94 6.59
C SER A 537 -40.85 12.28 7.77
N GLY A 538 -40.64 10.97 7.92
CA GLY A 538 -40.89 10.25 9.17
C GLY A 538 -39.73 10.42 10.14
N LEU A 539 -39.58 9.47 11.06
CA LEU A 539 -38.38 9.30 11.89
C LEU A 539 -37.41 8.26 11.31
N GLY A 540 -37.84 7.37 10.42
CA GLY A 540 -36.97 6.37 9.81
C GLY A 540 -36.35 6.81 8.47
N LEU A 541 -35.15 6.29 8.19
CA LEU A 541 -34.50 6.31 6.88
C LEU A 541 -34.13 4.88 6.48
N PRO A 542 -34.02 4.57 5.17
CA PRO A 542 -33.81 3.20 4.70
C PRO A 542 -32.51 2.59 5.21
N LEU A 543 -32.62 1.54 6.04
CA LEU A 543 -31.47 0.69 6.37
C LEU A 543 -30.96 0.06 5.07
N SER A 544 -29.68 0.27 4.78
CA SER A 544 -29.03 -0.21 3.56
C SER A 544 -27.74 -0.92 3.91
N ILE A 545 -27.47 -1.98 3.17
CA ILE A 545 -26.12 -2.53 3.11
C ILE A 545 -25.36 -1.74 2.06
N VAL A 546 -24.19 -1.21 2.42
CA VAL A 546 -23.25 -0.72 1.43
C VAL A 546 -22.55 -1.94 0.82
N LEU A 547 -22.90 -2.24 -0.42
CA LEU A 547 -22.11 -3.15 -1.24
C LEU A 547 -20.91 -2.38 -1.77
N THR A 548 -19.70 -2.81 -1.44
CA THR A 548 -18.49 -2.30 -2.11
C THR A 548 -18.61 -2.60 -3.61
N PRO A 549 -18.59 -1.58 -4.49
CA PRO A 549 -18.60 -1.80 -5.93
C PRO A 549 -17.44 -2.72 -6.32
N LYS A 550 -17.65 -3.65 -7.26
CA LYS A 550 -16.51 -4.27 -7.95
C LYS A 550 -15.72 -3.13 -8.62
N PRO A 551 -14.40 -3.02 -8.41
CA PRO A 551 -13.58 -2.09 -9.17
C PRO A 551 -13.47 -2.63 -10.60
N ASN A 552 -14.50 -2.42 -11.42
CA ASN A 552 -14.37 -2.58 -12.86
C ASN A 552 -13.76 -1.28 -13.38
N SER A 553 -12.43 -1.20 -13.39
CA SER A 553 -11.76 -0.14 -14.15
C SER A 553 -12.07 -0.38 -15.64
N THR A 554 -12.63 0.64 -16.29
CA THR A 554 -12.67 0.69 -17.75
C THR A 554 -11.25 0.60 -18.32
N PRO A 555 -11.05 -0.02 -19.50
CA PRO A 555 -9.79 0.10 -20.22
C PRO A 555 -9.48 1.58 -20.45
N SER A 556 -8.27 2.01 -20.09
CA SER A 556 -7.80 3.39 -20.20
C SER A 556 -6.40 3.43 -20.79
N ILE A 557 -5.98 4.60 -21.25
CA ILE A 557 -4.60 4.83 -21.69
C ILE A 557 -3.74 4.99 -20.43
N GLN A 558 -2.77 4.10 -20.26
CA GLN A 558 -1.72 4.25 -19.25
C GLN A 558 -0.49 4.84 -19.90
N GLN A 559 0.14 5.81 -19.21
CA GLN A 559 1.46 6.29 -19.58
C GLN A 559 2.53 5.96 -18.54
N SER A 560 3.75 5.78 -19.02
CA SER A 560 4.99 5.87 -18.25
C SER A 560 6.02 6.65 -19.05
N CYS A 561 7.04 7.19 -18.40
CA CYS A 561 8.05 8.02 -19.05
C CYS A 561 9.41 7.82 -18.40
N ASP A 562 10.46 7.94 -19.21
CA ASP A 562 11.86 8.06 -18.78
C ASP A 562 12.47 9.28 -19.49
N GLY A 563 12.67 10.36 -18.73
CA GLY A 563 13.09 11.65 -19.28
C GLY A 563 12.07 12.24 -20.26
N THR A 564 12.45 12.34 -21.54
CA THR A 564 11.61 12.89 -22.62
C THR A 564 10.84 11.83 -23.42
N THR A 565 11.09 10.55 -23.15
CA THR A 565 10.47 9.42 -23.86
C THR A 565 9.27 8.91 -23.07
N TYR A 566 8.10 8.90 -23.71
CA TYR A 566 6.84 8.42 -23.14
C TYR A 566 6.42 7.11 -23.80
N HIS A 567 5.89 6.21 -22.98
CA HIS A 567 5.35 4.91 -23.36
C HIS A 567 3.85 4.90 -23.04
N PHE A 568 3.03 4.52 -24.02
CA PHE A 568 1.58 4.46 -23.90
C PHE A 568 1.09 3.05 -24.21
N LYS A 569 0.27 2.50 -23.30
CA LYS A 569 -0.37 1.20 -23.46
C LYS A 569 -1.82 1.25 -23.00
N VAL A 570 -2.64 0.34 -23.50
CA VAL A 570 -3.99 0.16 -22.97
C VAL A 570 -3.88 -0.67 -21.67
N SER A 571 -4.58 -0.24 -20.62
CA SER A 571 -4.50 -0.87 -19.29
C SER A 571 -4.88 -2.35 -19.25
N GLN A 572 -5.76 -2.78 -20.16
CA GLN A 572 -6.26 -4.15 -20.28
C GLN A 572 -6.91 -4.38 -21.67
N ASP A 573 -7.12 -5.63 -22.06
CA ASP A 573 -7.90 -5.94 -23.27
C ASP A 573 -9.31 -5.36 -23.18
N LEU A 574 -9.85 -4.86 -24.30
CA LEU A 574 -11.19 -4.27 -24.32
C LEU A 574 -12.26 -5.34 -24.03
N CYS A 575 -11.99 -6.59 -24.39
CA CYS A 575 -12.97 -7.68 -24.38
C CYS A 575 -12.36 -9.02 -23.96
N ASP A 576 -11.77 -9.17 -22.77
CA ASP A 576 -11.23 -10.46 -22.29
C ASP A 576 -12.25 -11.62 -22.40
N PRO A 577 -11.92 -12.79 -23.01
CA PRO A 577 -10.63 -13.25 -23.56
C PRO A 577 -10.37 -12.95 -25.05
N ILE A 578 -11.22 -12.14 -25.68
CA ILE A 578 -11.02 -11.62 -27.03
C ILE A 578 -9.92 -10.55 -26.98
N LYS A 579 -8.75 -10.92 -27.47
CA LYS A 579 -7.58 -10.03 -27.50
C LYS A 579 -7.81 -8.82 -28.40
N ASN A 580 -7.14 -7.72 -28.08
CA ASN A 580 -7.03 -6.60 -28.99
C ASN A 580 -6.13 -6.98 -30.18
N ASP A 581 -6.72 -7.24 -31.34
CA ASP A 581 -5.96 -7.65 -32.55
C ASP A 581 -5.17 -6.48 -33.16
N ARG A 582 -5.69 -5.26 -33.03
CA ARG A 582 -5.08 -4.04 -33.59
C ARG A 582 -5.35 -2.81 -32.72
N LEU A 583 -4.30 -2.03 -32.46
CA LEU A 583 -4.34 -0.77 -31.73
C LEU A 583 -3.72 0.34 -32.58
N ASP A 584 -4.51 1.34 -32.96
CA ASP A 584 -4.08 2.51 -33.73
C ASP A 584 -4.02 3.75 -32.83
N TRP A 585 -2.81 4.20 -32.53
CA TRP A 585 -2.49 5.31 -31.63
C TRP A 585 -2.27 6.62 -32.38
N LYS A 586 -2.65 7.75 -31.78
CA LYS A 586 -2.38 9.09 -32.29
C LYS A 586 -2.03 10.08 -31.19
N ILE A 587 -1.11 10.99 -31.47
CA ILE A 587 -0.72 12.11 -30.59
C ILE A 587 -1.07 13.43 -31.26
N TYR A 588 -1.78 14.30 -30.56
CA TYR A 588 -2.17 15.63 -31.01
C TYR A 588 -1.53 16.70 -30.14
N GLN A 589 -1.02 17.76 -30.74
CA GLN A 589 -0.64 18.98 -30.02
C GLN A 589 -1.87 19.85 -29.79
N SER A 590 -2.63 19.55 -28.74
CA SER A 590 -3.88 20.23 -28.39
C SER A 590 -4.22 19.96 -26.92
N THR A 591 -5.36 20.49 -26.48
CA THR A 591 -5.99 20.16 -25.19
C THR A 591 -7.24 19.31 -25.39
N LEU A 592 -7.80 18.75 -24.33
CA LEU A 592 -9.09 18.05 -24.40
C LEU A 592 -10.23 19.03 -24.68
N ASP A 593 -11.19 18.61 -25.51
CA ASP A 593 -12.44 19.34 -25.67
C ASP A 593 -13.20 19.33 -24.33
N PRO A 594 -13.62 20.51 -23.80
CA PRO A 594 -14.39 20.58 -22.55
C PRO A 594 -15.76 19.90 -22.65
N THR A 595 -16.22 19.60 -23.87
CA THR A 595 -17.46 18.86 -24.14
C THR A 595 -17.15 17.49 -24.73
N ARG A 596 -17.84 16.46 -24.25
CA ARG A 596 -17.79 15.12 -24.84
C ARG A 596 -18.44 15.14 -26.22
N ASN A 597 -17.93 14.32 -27.15
CA ASN A 597 -18.49 14.21 -28.50
C ASN A 597 -19.89 13.54 -28.49
N ALA A 598 -20.49 13.35 -29.67
CA ALA A 598 -21.81 12.73 -29.81
C ALA A 598 -21.89 11.30 -29.25
N ASP A 599 -20.75 10.59 -29.18
CA ASP A 599 -20.63 9.24 -28.62
C ASP A 599 -20.28 9.26 -27.12
N GLY A 600 -20.23 10.44 -26.49
CA GLY A 600 -19.90 10.60 -25.08
C GLY A 600 -18.42 10.45 -24.76
N LEU A 601 -17.52 10.52 -25.75
CA LEU A 601 -16.07 10.39 -25.56
C LEU A 601 -15.38 11.75 -25.40
N LEU A 602 -14.34 11.78 -24.58
CA LEU A 602 -13.35 12.86 -24.57
C LEU A 602 -12.50 12.76 -25.83
N VAL A 603 -12.34 13.88 -26.53
CA VAL A 603 -11.62 13.97 -27.81
C VAL A 603 -10.66 15.17 -27.80
N PRO A 604 -9.63 15.19 -28.66
CA PRO A 604 -8.80 16.38 -28.84
C PRO A 604 -9.65 17.56 -29.32
N LEU A 605 -9.46 18.73 -28.72
CA LEU A 605 -10.05 19.99 -29.19
C LEU A 605 -9.47 20.33 -30.57
N ASN A 606 -10.33 20.61 -31.56
CA ASN A 606 -9.94 20.99 -32.93
C ASN A 606 -8.83 20.08 -33.54
N PRO A 607 -9.11 18.79 -33.79
CA PRO A 607 -8.08 17.81 -34.17
C PRO A 607 -7.48 18.02 -35.57
N ALA A 608 -8.05 18.90 -36.40
CA ALA A 608 -7.57 19.16 -37.75
C ALA A 608 -6.25 19.95 -37.71
N GLY A 609 -5.17 19.36 -38.26
CA GLY A 609 -3.87 20.01 -38.36
C GLY A 609 -3.00 19.96 -37.08
N THR A 610 -3.48 19.34 -36.00
CA THR A 610 -2.75 19.20 -34.72
C THR A 610 -2.14 17.80 -34.52
N LEU A 611 -2.39 16.85 -35.43
CA LEU A 611 -1.81 15.50 -35.37
C LEU A 611 -0.29 15.56 -35.55
N LEU A 612 0.44 15.09 -34.55
CA LEU A 612 1.89 15.03 -34.55
C LEU A 612 2.44 13.66 -34.94
N TYR A 613 1.81 12.60 -34.44
CA TYR A 613 2.32 11.24 -34.59
C TYR A 613 1.19 10.23 -34.64
N SER A 614 1.41 9.14 -35.38
CA SER A 614 0.49 8.01 -35.47
C SER A 614 1.27 6.71 -35.52
N TYR A 615 0.78 5.69 -34.82
CA TYR A 615 1.46 4.40 -34.71
C TYR A 615 0.44 3.26 -34.58
N THR A 616 0.73 2.11 -35.19
CA THR A 616 -0.09 0.90 -35.03
C THR A 616 0.75 -0.18 -34.34
N GLY A 617 0.31 -0.63 -33.17
CA GLY A 617 0.99 -1.64 -32.38
C GLY A 617 0.51 -1.67 -30.93
N THR A 618 0.92 -2.69 -30.18
CA THR A 618 0.39 -2.94 -28.83
C THR A 618 0.78 -1.89 -27.79
N GLU A 619 1.90 -1.21 -28.00
CA GLU A 619 2.44 -0.15 -27.16
C GLU A 619 3.09 0.92 -28.04
N MET A 620 2.76 2.19 -27.81
CA MET A 620 3.33 3.33 -28.53
C MET A 620 4.43 3.97 -27.69
N THR A 621 5.61 4.17 -28.27
CA THR A 621 6.70 4.95 -27.66
C THR A 621 6.95 6.22 -28.48
N TYR A 622 7.07 7.38 -27.81
CA TYR A 622 7.32 8.67 -28.46
C TYR A 622 8.22 9.59 -27.63
N ASP A 623 9.20 10.22 -28.26
CA ASP A 623 10.16 11.13 -27.63
C ASP A 623 9.80 12.59 -27.93
N PHE A 624 9.31 13.31 -26.92
CA PHE A 624 8.81 14.67 -27.07
C PHE A 624 9.96 15.69 -27.16
N LYS A 625 9.90 16.57 -28.16
CA LYS A 625 10.93 17.60 -28.40
C LYS A 625 10.58 18.98 -27.86
N LYS A 626 9.34 19.20 -27.41
CA LYS A 626 8.84 20.48 -26.90
C LYS A 626 7.94 20.23 -25.69
N ALA A 627 8.09 21.03 -24.64
CA ALA A 627 7.14 21.07 -23.54
C ALA A 627 5.78 21.64 -24.01
N GLY A 628 4.70 21.24 -23.36
CA GLY A 628 3.34 21.70 -23.66
C GLY A 628 2.27 20.64 -23.44
N ASP A 629 1.04 20.98 -23.79
CA ASP A 629 -0.11 20.09 -23.66
C ASP A 629 -0.31 19.25 -24.93
N TYR A 630 -0.52 17.96 -24.73
CA TYR A 630 -0.77 16.98 -25.78
C TYR A 630 -1.97 16.13 -25.44
N VAL A 631 -2.67 15.63 -26.46
CA VAL A 631 -3.76 14.66 -26.30
C VAL A 631 -3.39 13.37 -27.03
N VAL A 632 -3.54 12.23 -26.36
CA VAL A 632 -3.34 10.91 -26.98
C VAL A 632 -4.67 10.21 -27.14
N THR A 633 -4.85 9.56 -28.29
CA THR A 633 -6.01 8.72 -28.58
C THR A 633 -5.56 7.34 -29.05
N VAL A 634 -6.43 6.34 -28.85
CA VAL A 634 -6.24 4.98 -29.36
C VAL A 634 -7.57 4.42 -29.87
N ALA A 635 -7.51 3.81 -31.06
CA ALA A 635 -8.60 3.04 -31.64
C ALA A 635 -8.26 1.54 -31.53
N ILE A 636 -9.19 0.75 -31.02
CA ILE A 636 -9.06 -0.68 -30.80
C ILE A 636 -9.90 -1.42 -31.84
N SER A 637 -9.33 -2.43 -32.49
CA SER A 637 -10.08 -3.38 -33.31
C SER A 637 -9.79 -4.81 -32.86
N ASN A 638 -10.82 -5.65 -32.88
CA ASN A 638 -10.77 -7.08 -32.62
C ASN A 638 -11.87 -7.80 -33.40
N ALA A 639 -12.03 -9.11 -33.20
CA ALA A 639 -13.07 -9.90 -33.85
C ALA A 639 -14.52 -9.36 -33.68
N CYS A 640 -14.84 -8.63 -32.60
CA CYS A 640 -16.18 -8.08 -32.35
C CYS A 640 -16.31 -6.58 -32.70
N LEU A 641 -15.21 -5.84 -32.78
CA LEU A 641 -15.21 -4.37 -32.85
C LEU A 641 -14.26 -3.88 -33.93
N THR A 642 -14.67 -2.84 -34.65
CA THR A 642 -13.83 -2.16 -35.64
C THR A 642 -13.68 -0.69 -35.24
N ASN A 643 -12.44 -0.23 -35.09
CA ASN A 643 -12.07 1.16 -34.78
C ASN A 643 -12.77 1.76 -33.53
N TYR A 644 -12.88 0.98 -32.46
CA TYR A 644 -13.46 1.43 -31.19
C TYR A 644 -12.54 2.44 -30.49
N MET A 645 -12.99 3.68 -30.31
CA MET A 645 -12.19 4.74 -29.68
C MET A 645 -12.32 4.69 -28.15
N LEU A 646 -11.19 4.75 -27.44
CA LEU A 646 -11.18 5.04 -25.99
C LEU A 646 -11.28 6.54 -25.72
N ASP A 647 -11.64 6.91 -24.48
CA ASP A 647 -11.55 8.29 -23.98
C ASP A 647 -10.11 8.80 -24.18
N ALA A 648 -9.99 9.97 -24.82
CA ALA A 648 -8.71 10.63 -25.00
C ALA A 648 -8.17 11.13 -23.65
N TYR A 649 -6.85 11.13 -23.49
CA TYR A 649 -6.19 11.67 -22.30
C TYR A 649 -5.30 12.85 -22.67
N ALA A 650 -5.40 13.92 -21.88
CA ALA A 650 -4.46 15.04 -21.92
C ALA A 650 -3.24 14.73 -21.07
N TYR A 651 -2.07 15.09 -21.59
CA TYR A 651 -0.80 15.00 -20.92
C TYR A 651 -0.09 16.34 -21.00
N HIS A 652 0.28 16.87 -19.85
CA HIS A 652 1.23 17.96 -19.78
C HIS A 652 2.64 17.35 -19.84
N VAL A 653 3.38 17.68 -20.90
CA VAL A 653 4.75 17.22 -21.08
C VAL A 653 5.70 18.34 -20.69
N GLU A 654 6.60 18.03 -19.76
CA GLU A 654 7.74 18.87 -19.43
C GLU A 654 9.04 18.16 -19.79
N LEU A 655 10.04 18.93 -20.20
CA LEU A 655 11.35 18.39 -20.56
C LEU A 655 12.22 18.37 -19.30
N LEU A 656 12.59 17.18 -18.81
CA LEU A 656 13.46 16.99 -17.65
C LEU A 656 14.95 17.25 -17.94
N ASP A 657 15.25 18.14 -18.90
CA ASP A 657 16.59 18.54 -19.33
C ASP A 657 16.80 20.05 -19.05
N PRO A 658 17.94 20.48 -18.46
CA PRO A 658 19.08 19.69 -18.02
C PRO A 658 18.93 19.10 -16.61
N PHE A 659 18.98 17.77 -16.51
CA PHE A 659 19.25 17.06 -15.25
C PHE A 659 20.67 16.49 -15.29
N VAL A 660 21.59 17.11 -14.55
CA VAL A 660 23.00 16.71 -14.50
C VAL A 660 23.36 16.26 -13.09
N LEU A 661 23.57 14.96 -12.94
CA LEU A 661 24.22 14.36 -11.79
C LEU A 661 25.65 13.98 -12.22
N PRO A 662 26.71 14.57 -11.63
CA PRO A 662 28.09 14.17 -11.87
C PRO A 662 28.29 12.66 -11.76
N ALA A 663 29.03 12.07 -12.69
CA ALA A 663 29.27 10.62 -12.72
C ALA A 663 30.04 10.11 -11.48
N SER A 664 30.85 10.97 -10.86
CA SER A 664 31.55 10.63 -9.62
C SER A 664 31.82 11.83 -8.71
N TYR A 665 31.81 11.60 -7.40
CA TYR A 665 32.31 12.50 -6.36
C TYR A 665 33.49 11.85 -5.65
N THR A 666 34.57 12.60 -5.42
CA THR A 666 35.74 12.12 -4.66
C THR A 666 35.95 12.97 -3.43
N PHE A 667 35.93 12.34 -2.27
CA PHE A 667 36.19 12.98 -0.98
C PHE A 667 37.50 12.40 -0.41
N ILE A 668 38.47 13.27 -0.17
CA ILE A 668 39.81 12.89 0.30
C ILE A 668 39.89 13.21 1.79
N CYS A 669 40.30 12.23 2.60
CA CYS A 669 40.51 12.40 4.05
C CYS A 669 39.27 12.95 4.80
N LYS A 670 38.06 12.64 4.31
CA LYS A 670 36.79 12.94 4.97
C LYS A 670 36.07 11.64 5.32
N GLU A 671 35.33 11.67 6.42
CA GLU A 671 34.45 10.58 6.84
C GLU A 671 33.04 10.71 6.22
N GLU A 672 32.71 11.88 5.64
CA GLU A 672 31.44 12.15 4.96
C GLU A 672 31.61 13.14 3.79
N GLY A 673 30.66 13.15 2.85
CA GLY A 673 30.69 14.02 1.67
C GLY A 673 29.29 14.39 1.17
N GLN A 674 29.09 15.65 0.77
CA GLN A 674 27.81 16.14 0.25
C GLN A 674 27.71 15.93 -1.26
N ILE A 675 26.66 15.25 -1.71
CA ILE A 675 26.40 14.95 -3.13
C ILE A 675 25.01 15.47 -3.55
N GLY A 676 24.85 15.80 -4.83
CA GLY A 676 23.59 16.28 -5.40
C GLY A 676 23.74 16.94 -6.77
N PRO A 677 22.66 17.10 -7.53
CA PRO A 677 22.70 17.47 -8.94
C PRO A 677 23.24 18.89 -9.14
N THR A 678 24.12 19.06 -10.14
CA THR A 678 24.73 20.34 -10.51
C THR A 678 23.82 21.19 -11.38
N SER A 679 22.93 20.55 -12.14
CA SER A 679 21.89 21.20 -12.90
C SER A 679 20.58 20.43 -12.74
N VAL A 680 19.51 21.16 -12.52
CA VAL A 680 18.14 20.64 -12.52
C VAL A 680 17.30 21.52 -13.44
N PRO A 681 16.25 20.98 -14.09
CA PRO A 681 15.38 21.75 -14.96
C PRO A 681 14.70 22.91 -14.19
N PRO A 682 14.39 24.04 -14.85
CA PRO A 682 13.84 25.24 -14.22
C PRO A 682 12.31 25.12 -14.01
N VAL A 683 11.86 24.10 -13.27
CA VAL A 683 10.43 23.84 -13.03
C VAL A 683 10.04 23.95 -11.55
N ALA A 684 8.74 24.07 -11.29
CA ALA A 684 8.17 24.62 -10.06
C ALA A 684 8.26 23.71 -8.82
N ALA A 685 8.23 22.38 -8.98
CA ALA A 685 8.33 21.44 -7.84
C ALA A 685 8.79 20.03 -8.30
N PHE A 686 9.82 19.50 -7.65
CA PHE A 686 10.28 18.11 -7.81
C PHE A 686 10.30 17.42 -6.46
N THR A 687 9.94 16.13 -6.46
CA THR A 687 10.26 15.22 -5.36
C THR A 687 11.59 14.53 -5.65
N TYR A 688 12.51 14.54 -4.69
CA TYR A 688 13.79 13.85 -4.76
C TYR A 688 13.70 12.53 -4.01
N GLN A 689 14.31 11.48 -4.54
CA GLN A 689 14.43 10.20 -3.85
C GLN A 689 15.80 9.59 -4.10
N TRP A 690 16.58 9.51 -3.04
CA TRP A 690 17.90 8.86 -3.07
C TRP A 690 17.79 7.37 -2.74
N SER A 691 18.77 6.58 -3.19
CA SER A 691 18.92 5.18 -2.77
C SER A 691 19.13 5.00 -1.26
N THR A 692 19.46 6.07 -0.53
CA THR A 692 19.54 6.10 0.95
C THR A 692 18.17 6.19 1.63
N GLY A 693 17.10 6.54 0.88
CA GLY A 693 15.76 6.82 1.41
C GLY A 693 15.51 8.30 1.74
N GLU A 694 16.52 9.16 1.60
CA GLU A 694 16.39 10.60 1.82
C GLU A 694 15.72 11.31 0.63
N SER A 695 15.04 12.43 0.92
CA SER A 695 14.21 13.15 -0.05
C SER A 695 14.62 14.60 -0.32
N THR A 696 15.87 14.96 0.01
CA THR A 696 16.41 16.31 -0.19
C THR A 696 17.21 16.38 -1.49
N ARG A 697 17.33 17.60 -2.06
CA ARG A 697 18.12 17.83 -3.29
C ARG A 697 19.59 17.44 -3.13
N PHE A 698 20.16 17.68 -1.95
CA PHE A 698 21.51 17.27 -1.59
C PHE A 698 21.44 16.35 -0.37
N ILE A 699 22.31 15.35 -0.34
CA ILE A 699 22.47 14.44 0.82
C ILE A 699 23.93 14.40 1.25
N THR A 700 24.16 14.04 2.51
CA THR A 700 25.50 13.80 3.05
C THR A 700 25.67 12.29 3.22
N VAL A 701 26.63 11.72 2.50
CA VAL A 701 26.90 10.28 2.55
C VAL A 701 28.13 10.00 3.40
N PRO A 702 28.10 9.02 4.33
CA PRO A 702 29.27 8.62 5.09
C PRO A 702 30.11 7.59 4.33
N LYS A 703 31.38 7.45 4.72
CA LYS A 703 32.27 6.34 4.33
C LYS A 703 31.62 4.97 4.67
N PRO A 704 31.81 3.90 3.88
CA PRO A 704 32.74 3.69 2.75
C PRO A 704 32.25 4.17 1.38
N SER A 705 33.13 4.14 0.38
CA SER A 705 32.79 4.39 -1.03
C SER A 705 31.62 3.52 -1.50
N GLY A 706 30.76 4.06 -2.34
CA GLY A 706 29.56 3.36 -2.82
C GLY A 706 28.90 4.05 -4.00
N ASN A 707 27.97 3.34 -4.64
CA ASN A 707 27.13 3.88 -5.70
C ASN A 707 25.83 4.41 -5.12
N TYR A 708 25.43 5.59 -5.59
CA TYR A 708 24.20 6.25 -5.17
C TYR A 708 23.37 6.57 -6.40
N THR A 709 22.06 6.39 -6.29
CA THR A 709 21.14 6.79 -7.35
C THR A 709 20.22 7.89 -6.85
N LEU A 710 20.04 8.93 -7.66
CA LEU A 710 19.02 9.94 -7.46
C LEU A 710 17.94 9.77 -8.52
N GLU A 711 16.71 9.60 -8.07
CA GLU A 711 15.51 9.75 -8.86
C GLU A 711 14.89 11.12 -8.55
N ILE A 712 14.63 11.92 -9.58
CA ILE A 712 13.79 13.10 -9.46
C ILE A 712 12.45 12.81 -10.14
N LYS A 713 11.36 13.20 -9.50
CA LYS A 713 10.00 13.05 -10.01
C LYS A 713 9.29 14.39 -10.04
N GLU A 714 8.66 14.70 -11.16
CA GLU A 714 7.83 15.90 -11.32
C GLU A 714 6.38 15.56 -10.92
N ASP A 715 5.79 16.39 -10.04
CA ASP A 715 4.56 16.01 -9.35
C ASP A 715 3.31 16.07 -10.24
N ALA A 716 3.27 16.90 -11.29
CA ALA A 716 2.08 17.05 -12.14
C ALA A 716 1.96 15.97 -13.25
N SER A 717 3.06 15.65 -13.92
CA SER A 717 3.14 14.61 -14.96
C SER A 717 3.41 13.21 -14.38
N GLY A 718 3.97 13.15 -13.18
CA GLY A 718 4.43 11.91 -12.55
C GLY A 718 5.67 11.30 -13.19
N CYS A 719 6.29 11.98 -14.16
CA CYS A 719 7.51 11.50 -14.81
C CYS A 719 8.70 11.55 -13.87
N SER A 720 9.55 10.52 -13.96
CA SER A 720 10.81 10.49 -13.25
C SER A 720 11.98 10.21 -14.18
N ILE A 721 13.15 10.67 -13.75
CA ILE A 721 14.43 10.35 -14.38
C ILE A 721 15.38 9.92 -13.28
N LYS A 722 16.09 8.80 -13.51
CA LYS A 722 17.02 8.22 -12.55
C LYS A 722 18.44 8.28 -13.11
N LYS A 723 19.37 8.80 -12.30
CA LYS A 723 20.80 8.78 -12.60
C LYS A 723 21.60 8.19 -11.46
N GLU A 724 22.72 7.58 -11.82
CA GLU A 724 23.68 6.98 -10.88
C GLU A 724 24.93 7.85 -10.77
N THR A 725 25.53 7.87 -9.58
CA THR A 725 26.82 8.50 -9.29
C THR A 725 27.65 7.62 -8.38
N GLN A 726 28.96 7.61 -8.58
CA GLN A 726 29.91 6.90 -7.72
C GLN A 726 30.53 7.85 -6.70
N VAL A 727 30.50 7.51 -5.42
CA VAL A 727 31.18 8.27 -4.36
C VAL A 727 32.41 7.51 -3.89
N ASN A 728 33.56 8.17 -3.99
CA ASN A 728 34.85 7.62 -3.61
C ASN A 728 35.41 8.35 -2.39
N PHE A 729 35.47 7.65 -1.25
CA PHE A 729 36.25 8.06 -0.09
C PHE A 729 37.66 7.50 -0.23
N THR A 730 38.63 8.34 -0.57
CA THR A 730 40.01 7.91 -0.75
C THR A 730 40.88 8.39 0.41
N THR A 731 41.57 7.46 1.06
CA THR A 731 42.72 7.79 1.91
C THR A 731 43.95 7.91 1.01
N ASN A 732 44.20 9.13 0.55
CA ASN A 732 45.44 9.62 -0.04
C ASN A 732 45.99 8.95 -1.32
N PRO A 733 45.82 9.59 -2.50
CA PRO A 733 46.62 9.36 -3.69
C PRO A 733 47.47 10.59 -4.07
N LEU A 734 48.09 11.30 -3.12
CA LEU A 734 48.88 12.50 -3.41
C LEU A 734 50.36 12.17 -3.64
N ALA A 735 50.80 12.29 -4.89
CA ALA A 735 52.20 12.14 -5.27
C ALA A 735 52.95 13.47 -5.14
N VAL A 736 54.12 13.44 -4.48
CA VAL A 736 55.07 14.56 -4.46
C VAL A 736 56.28 14.16 -5.29
N LYS A 737 56.53 14.89 -6.38
CA LYS A 737 57.80 14.75 -7.10
C LYS A 737 58.83 15.66 -6.42
N LYS A 738 59.90 15.04 -5.90
CA LYS A 738 61.04 15.72 -5.25
C LYS A 738 62.31 15.56 -6.07
N THR A 739 63.18 16.57 -6.01
CA THR A 739 64.49 16.55 -6.66
C THR A 739 65.55 16.16 -5.62
N ASP A 740 65.98 14.91 -5.61
CA ASP A 740 67.17 14.52 -4.85
C ASP A 740 68.40 15.18 -5.48
N GLY A 741 69.36 15.59 -4.63
CA GLY A 741 70.44 16.49 -5.02
C GLY A 741 71.79 16.10 -4.46
N ILE A 742 72.84 16.66 -5.06
CA ILE A 742 74.23 16.48 -4.63
C ILE A 742 74.82 17.87 -4.36
N ILE A 743 75.44 18.03 -3.20
CA ILE A 743 76.22 19.22 -2.81
C ILE A 743 77.64 18.77 -2.48
N CYS A 744 78.64 19.63 -2.70
CA CYS A 744 80.01 19.39 -2.24
C CYS A 744 80.33 20.32 -1.08
N ASN A 745 80.31 19.82 0.15
CA ASN A 745 80.49 20.65 1.35
C ASN A 745 81.89 21.30 1.49
N ASP A 746 82.86 20.92 0.65
CA ASP A 746 84.28 21.30 0.77
C ASP A 746 84.64 22.68 0.12
N LYS A 747 83.72 23.33 -0.59
CA LYS A 747 83.92 24.67 -1.22
C LYS A 747 82.95 25.71 -0.62
N PRO A 748 83.20 27.04 -0.69
CA PRO A 748 82.21 28.02 -0.25
C PRO A 748 80.90 27.85 -1.04
N LEU A 749 79.87 27.37 -0.36
CA LEU A 749 78.65 26.81 -0.96
C LEU A 749 77.73 27.92 -1.47
N SER A 750 77.56 28.02 -2.79
CA SER A 750 76.37 28.67 -3.35
C SER A 750 75.11 27.89 -2.95
N PRO A 751 73.98 28.56 -2.64
CA PRO A 751 72.76 27.86 -2.25
C PRO A 751 72.29 26.89 -3.34
N TYR A 752 72.00 25.65 -2.95
CA TYR A 752 71.35 24.64 -3.78
C TYR A 752 69.83 24.77 -3.66
N LEU A 753 69.13 24.68 -4.79
CA LEU A 753 67.68 24.79 -4.84
C LEU A 753 67.01 23.41 -4.86
N VAL A 754 66.20 23.13 -3.84
CA VAL A 754 65.32 21.97 -3.80
C VAL A 754 63.91 22.41 -4.23
N THR A 755 63.35 21.74 -5.23
CA THR A 755 62.00 22.03 -5.73
C THR A 755 61.06 20.87 -5.42
N LEU A 756 59.89 21.20 -4.85
CA LEU A 756 58.77 20.27 -4.66
C LEU A 756 57.66 20.58 -5.66
N VAL A 757 57.17 19.55 -6.36
CA VAL A 757 56.00 19.65 -7.24
C VAL A 757 54.88 18.78 -6.67
N PRO A 758 54.04 19.33 -5.77
CA PRO A 758 52.88 18.62 -5.24
C PRO A 758 51.77 18.53 -6.29
N SER A 759 51.01 17.42 -6.28
CA SER A 759 49.76 17.28 -7.01
C SER A 759 48.64 17.01 -5.98
N PRO A 760 47.66 17.93 -5.79
CA PRO A 760 47.43 19.15 -6.55
C PRO A 760 48.43 20.28 -6.21
N ALA A 761 48.61 21.22 -7.15
CA ALA A 761 49.66 22.24 -7.07
C ALA A 761 49.43 23.32 -5.99
N ASN A 762 48.24 23.41 -5.40
CA ASN A 762 47.84 24.45 -4.45
C ASN A 762 48.12 24.11 -2.97
N LEU A 763 48.79 22.99 -2.68
CA LEU A 763 49.17 22.64 -1.30
C LEU A 763 50.16 23.67 -0.70
N GLN A 764 49.98 23.97 0.58
CA GLN A 764 50.91 24.74 1.40
C GLN A 764 52.03 23.81 1.89
N VAL A 765 53.26 24.33 1.97
CA VAL A 765 54.45 23.57 2.41
C VAL A 765 54.99 24.20 3.69
N SER A 766 55.45 23.39 4.63
CA SER A 766 56.21 23.82 5.80
C SER A 766 57.38 22.88 6.03
N TRP A 767 58.60 23.41 6.10
CA TRP A 767 59.82 22.63 6.33
C TRP A 767 60.19 22.59 7.81
N GLN A 768 60.69 21.46 8.28
CA GLN A 768 61.19 21.33 9.65
C GLN A 768 62.55 22.05 9.80
N ALA A 769 62.80 22.60 11.00
CA ALA A 769 64.05 23.31 11.29
C ALA A 769 65.30 22.47 11.08
N ASN A 770 66.15 22.95 10.17
CA ASN A 770 67.44 22.35 9.85
C ASN A 770 68.49 23.46 9.62
N PRO A 771 69.68 23.40 10.27
CA PRO A 771 70.73 24.42 10.14
C PRO A 771 71.26 24.64 8.71
N GLY A 772 71.03 23.69 7.80
CA GLY A 772 71.40 23.80 6.40
C GLY A 772 70.39 24.54 5.52
N ILE A 773 69.27 25.03 6.07
CA ILE A 773 68.28 25.84 5.34
C ILE A 773 68.71 27.31 5.36
N VAL A 774 68.82 27.91 4.18
CA VAL A 774 69.17 29.33 4.00
C VAL A 774 67.91 30.18 3.85
N SER A 775 66.94 29.73 3.05
CA SER A 775 65.67 30.43 2.82
C SER A 775 64.59 29.48 2.29
N GLY A 776 63.32 29.91 2.27
CA GLY A 776 62.22 29.10 1.69
C GLY A 776 61.45 28.19 2.67
N TRP A 777 61.45 28.50 3.97
CA TRP A 777 60.83 27.71 5.06
C TRP A 777 59.37 27.27 4.84
N ASN A 778 58.59 28.04 4.09
CA ASN A 778 57.20 27.71 3.75
C ASN A 778 56.96 27.71 2.22
N SER A 779 58.01 27.42 1.45
CA SER A 779 58.01 27.48 -0.01
C SER A 779 58.20 26.10 -0.63
N LYS A 780 57.70 25.94 -1.86
CA LYS A 780 58.00 24.79 -2.74
C LYS A 780 59.42 24.83 -3.29
N GLU A 781 60.09 25.97 -3.13
CA GLU A 781 61.48 26.22 -3.50
C GLU A 781 62.27 26.48 -2.21
N LEU A 782 63.00 25.46 -1.75
CA LEU A 782 63.83 25.53 -0.55
C LEU A 782 65.29 25.75 -0.97
N GLN A 783 65.93 26.78 -0.40
CA GLN A 783 67.36 27.00 -0.58
C GLN A 783 68.14 26.44 0.60
N ILE A 784 69.09 25.57 0.30
CA ILE A 784 69.94 24.91 1.28
C ILE A 784 71.42 25.13 0.97
N ASN A 785 72.29 25.02 1.96
CA ASN A 785 73.73 25.14 1.78
C ASN A 785 74.51 24.03 2.47
N ARG A 786 73.88 22.90 2.81
CA ARG A 786 74.55 21.72 3.36
C ARG A 786 73.87 20.46 2.83
N SER A 787 74.59 19.36 2.78
CA SER A 787 73.97 18.04 2.60
C SER A 787 73.16 17.63 3.85
N GLY A 788 72.11 16.83 3.68
CA GLY A 788 71.30 16.35 4.81
C GLY A 788 69.94 15.82 4.39
N ILE A 789 69.12 15.48 5.39
CA ILE A 789 67.71 15.14 5.21
C ILE A 789 66.87 16.35 5.61
N TYR A 790 65.93 16.74 4.75
CA TYR A 790 65.05 17.88 4.94
C TYR A 790 63.60 17.40 4.98
N PRO A 791 63.00 17.23 6.17
CA PRO A 791 61.59 16.88 6.32
C PRO A 791 60.67 18.06 6.02
N PHE A 792 59.52 17.80 5.42
CA PHE A 792 58.46 18.78 5.17
C PHE A 792 57.06 18.21 5.40
N THR A 793 56.13 19.12 5.70
CA THR A 793 54.70 18.86 5.79
C THR A 793 53.96 19.60 4.67
N LEU A 794 53.08 18.92 3.95
CA LEU A 794 52.13 19.51 3.01
C LEU A 794 50.75 19.63 3.65
N ARG A 795 50.05 20.75 3.39
CA ARG A 795 48.70 21.00 3.90
C ARG A 795 47.77 21.51 2.81
N ASP A 796 46.55 20.97 2.73
CA ASP A 796 45.51 21.47 1.83
C ASP A 796 44.64 22.58 2.46
N SER A 797 43.67 23.12 1.71
CA SER A 797 42.74 24.15 2.20
C SER A 797 41.83 23.69 3.33
N ASP A 798 41.62 22.38 3.45
CA ASP A 798 40.67 21.75 4.36
C ASP A 798 41.35 21.27 5.65
N GLY A 799 42.69 21.37 5.73
CA GLY A 799 43.48 21.10 6.93
C GLY A 799 44.14 19.73 6.99
N CYS A 800 44.12 18.95 5.91
CA CYS A 800 44.79 17.64 5.85
C CYS A 800 46.32 17.80 5.74
N GLU A 801 47.08 17.07 6.55
CA GLU A 801 48.55 17.13 6.58
C GLU A 801 49.22 15.84 6.06
N LEU A 802 50.29 15.99 5.27
CA LEU A 802 51.13 14.91 4.75
C LEU A 802 52.60 15.20 5.07
N GLN A 803 53.36 14.19 5.54
CA GLN A 803 54.79 14.32 5.83
C GLN A 803 55.64 13.50 4.85
N ASP A 804 56.72 14.09 4.34
CA ASP A 804 57.78 13.41 3.56
C ASP A 804 59.13 14.14 3.78
N SER A 805 60.22 13.69 3.15
CA SER A 805 61.54 14.31 3.25
C SER A 805 62.33 14.25 1.93
N VAL A 806 63.24 15.21 1.73
CA VAL A 806 64.22 15.22 0.62
C VAL A 806 65.61 14.86 1.16
N LYS A 807 66.34 13.99 0.46
CA LYS A 807 67.72 13.61 0.82
C LYS A 807 68.71 14.27 -0.13
N ILE A 808 69.71 14.95 0.43
CA ILE A 808 70.78 15.63 -0.31
C ILE A 808 72.12 15.02 0.06
N GLU A 809 72.82 14.46 -0.92
CA GLU A 809 74.08 13.74 -0.72
C GLU A 809 75.28 14.68 -0.78
N ASP A 810 76.33 14.39 0.01
CA ASP A 810 77.61 15.10 -0.03
C ASP A 810 78.60 14.37 -0.97
N LYS A 811 78.77 14.88 -2.19
CA LYS A 811 79.76 14.35 -3.16
C LYS A 811 80.61 15.46 -3.75
N CYS A 812 81.92 15.34 -3.58
CA CYS A 812 82.93 16.27 -4.08
C CYS A 812 83.85 15.59 -5.11
N ASP A 813 84.35 16.36 -6.08
CA ASP A 813 85.38 15.87 -7.00
C ASP A 813 86.69 15.58 -6.27
N ALA A 814 87.39 14.55 -6.71
CA ALA A 814 88.72 14.22 -6.23
C ALA A 814 89.74 15.31 -6.58
N VAL A 815 90.51 15.75 -5.58
CA VAL A 815 91.62 16.66 -5.75
C VAL A 815 92.93 15.88 -5.57
N LEU A 816 93.83 16.00 -6.55
CA LEU A 816 95.18 15.42 -6.51
C LEU A 816 96.18 16.45 -7.02
N ILE A 817 97.14 16.82 -6.17
CA ILE A 817 98.19 17.79 -6.46
C ILE A 817 99.53 17.05 -6.39
N ALA A 818 100.42 17.29 -7.35
CA ALA A 818 101.75 16.71 -7.38
C ALA A 818 102.78 17.84 -7.42
N PRO A 819 103.82 17.83 -6.56
CA PRO A 819 104.89 18.83 -6.58
C PRO A 819 105.59 18.91 -7.94
N THR A 820 106.12 20.07 -8.29
CA THR A 820 106.87 20.26 -9.56
C THR A 820 108.38 20.17 -9.39
N VAL A 821 108.88 20.26 -8.15
CA VAL A 821 110.30 20.15 -7.80
C VAL A 821 110.42 19.53 -6.40
N PHE A 822 111.47 18.75 -6.15
CA PHE A 822 111.85 18.30 -4.81
C PHE A 822 113.38 18.19 -4.70
N THR A 823 113.90 18.27 -3.47
CA THR A 823 115.32 18.38 -3.14
C THR A 823 115.79 17.23 -2.25
N PRO A 824 116.13 16.05 -2.81
CA PRO A 824 116.61 14.90 -2.04
C PRO A 824 118.07 15.06 -1.54
N ASN A 825 118.30 16.08 -0.73
CA ASN A 825 119.60 16.46 -0.16
C ASN A 825 119.78 15.97 1.30
N GLY A 826 118.72 15.50 1.95
CA GLY A 826 118.71 14.96 3.31
C GLY A 826 118.55 16.01 4.41
N ASP A 827 118.05 17.22 4.09
CA ASP A 827 117.86 18.31 5.05
C ASP A 827 116.52 18.28 5.81
N GLY A 828 115.65 17.32 5.48
CA GLY A 828 114.32 17.14 6.05
C GLY A 828 113.23 17.95 5.33
N GLN A 829 113.55 18.73 4.31
CA GLN A 829 112.63 19.59 3.58
C GLN A 829 112.54 19.20 2.10
N ASN A 830 111.35 18.77 1.67
CA ASN A 830 111.07 18.34 0.29
C ASN A 830 112.04 17.26 -0.22
N ASP A 831 112.49 16.34 0.65
CA ASP A 831 113.42 15.26 0.29
C ASP A 831 112.77 14.18 -0.60
N VAL A 832 111.45 14.14 -0.69
CA VAL A 832 110.72 13.15 -1.48
C VAL A 832 109.67 13.81 -2.37
N PHE A 833 109.46 13.24 -3.55
CA PHE A 833 108.32 13.52 -4.38
C PHE A 833 107.12 12.69 -3.91
N GLU A 834 106.14 13.33 -3.28
CA GLU A 834 104.90 12.70 -2.82
C GLU A 834 103.66 13.49 -3.33
N PRO A 835 102.67 12.83 -3.96
CA PRO A 835 101.42 13.47 -4.33
C PRO A 835 100.60 13.85 -3.09
N SER A 836 100.18 15.10 -2.98
CA SER A 836 99.25 15.55 -1.95
C SER A 836 97.81 15.38 -2.44
N TYR A 837 97.06 14.54 -1.74
CA TYR A 837 95.63 14.31 -1.93
C TYR A 837 94.78 14.86 -0.77
N ASN A 838 95.43 15.27 0.32
CA ASN A 838 94.86 16.01 1.43
C ASN A 838 95.56 17.38 1.50
N TRP A 839 95.10 18.36 0.71
CA TRP A 839 95.45 19.74 1.01
C TRP A 839 94.69 20.13 2.28
N ASN A 840 95.29 19.86 3.43
CA ASN A 840 94.82 20.30 4.72
C ASN A 840 94.86 21.83 4.76
N GLU A 841 93.77 22.48 4.37
CA GLU A 841 93.43 23.79 4.90
C GLU A 841 93.36 23.62 6.44
N PRO A 842 94.22 24.29 7.23
CA PRO A 842 94.32 24.04 8.67
C PRO A 842 93.03 24.30 9.46
N ASN A 843 91.99 24.86 8.83
CA ASN A 843 90.68 25.16 9.41
C ASN A 843 89.49 24.50 8.67
N ALA A 844 89.70 23.50 7.81
CA ALA A 844 88.58 22.80 7.18
C ALA A 844 87.94 21.77 8.14
N THR A 845 86.71 22.04 8.57
CA THR A 845 85.87 21.18 9.44
C THR A 845 85.53 19.81 8.83
N TYR A 846 85.98 19.50 7.61
CA TYR A 846 85.70 18.24 6.90
C TYR A 846 86.98 17.58 6.38
N PRO A 847 87.65 16.72 7.17
CA PRO A 847 88.85 15.99 6.75
C PRO A 847 88.48 14.72 5.93
N LYS A 848 87.41 14.76 5.13
CA LYS A 848 86.99 13.60 4.34
C LYS A 848 87.86 13.51 3.09
N SER A 849 88.76 12.54 3.04
CA SER A 849 89.52 12.27 1.81
C SER A 849 88.56 11.94 0.67
N ARG A 850 88.69 12.65 -0.46
CA ARG A 850 87.89 12.47 -1.69
C ARG A 850 88.63 11.71 -2.78
N THR A 851 89.92 11.43 -2.56
CA THR A 851 90.86 10.89 -3.55
C THR A 851 91.57 9.67 -2.99
N GLN A 852 91.58 8.58 -3.76
CA GLN A 852 92.38 7.39 -3.47
C GLN A 852 93.46 7.22 -4.54
N VAL A 853 94.73 7.35 -4.17
CA VAL A 853 95.86 7.09 -5.09
C VAL A 853 96.05 5.57 -5.24
N ILE A 854 96.29 5.12 -6.48
CA ILE A 854 96.39 3.70 -6.86
C ILE A 854 97.83 3.32 -7.23
N SER A 855 98.54 4.18 -7.97
CA SER A 855 99.93 3.93 -8.33
C SER A 855 100.68 5.21 -8.65
N LEU A 856 101.99 5.22 -8.38
CA LEU A 856 102.93 6.24 -8.81
C LEU A 856 104.05 5.59 -9.63
N GLU A 857 104.29 6.11 -10.84
CA GLU A 857 105.31 5.66 -11.79
C GLU A 857 106.18 6.88 -12.19
N ILE A 858 107.51 6.72 -12.22
CA ILE A 858 108.49 7.76 -12.60
C ILE A 858 109.37 7.25 -13.73
N TYR A 859 109.65 8.10 -14.72
CA TYR A 859 110.41 7.79 -15.93
C TYR A 859 111.52 8.82 -16.17
N ASN A 860 112.67 8.38 -16.71
CA ASN A 860 113.71 9.29 -17.20
C ASN A 860 113.33 9.90 -18.56
N ARG A 861 114.16 10.83 -19.06
CA ARG A 861 113.96 11.51 -20.36
C ARG A 861 113.90 10.56 -21.58
N TRP A 862 114.42 9.35 -21.45
CA TRP A 862 114.45 8.34 -22.51
C TRP A 862 113.24 7.39 -22.46
N GLY A 863 112.34 7.56 -21.49
CA GLY A 863 111.15 6.73 -21.30
C GLY A 863 111.39 5.46 -20.48
N GLU A 864 112.56 5.28 -19.88
CA GLU A 864 112.85 4.17 -18.98
C GLU A 864 112.22 4.41 -17.60
N GLN A 865 111.50 3.42 -17.08
CA GLN A 865 110.83 3.50 -15.79
C GLN A 865 111.84 3.33 -14.65
N LEU A 866 112.06 4.40 -13.88
CA LEU A 866 113.00 4.41 -12.77
C LEU A 866 112.34 3.96 -11.47
N TYR A 867 111.10 4.36 -11.24
CA TYR A 867 110.39 4.06 -10.01
C TYR A 867 108.95 3.67 -10.28
N ARG A 868 108.43 2.71 -9.51
CA ARG A 868 107.04 2.33 -9.51
C ARG A 868 106.61 1.82 -8.15
N THR A 869 105.51 2.36 -7.64
CA THR A 869 104.86 1.86 -6.43
C THR A 869 103.36 1.69 -6.62
N LYS A 870 102.84 0.66 -5.95
CA LYS A 870 101.41 0.29 -5.81
C LYS A 870 101.12 -0.07 -4.34
N GLY A 871 101.59 0.75 -3.42
CA GLY A 871 101.54 0.50 -1.97
C GLY A 871 100.92 1.67 -1.19
N PRO A 872 100.87 1.60 0.15
CA PRO A 872 100.26 2.64 0.99
C PRO A 872 101.02 3.97 0.96
N VAL A 873 102.29 3.95 0.55
CA VAL A 873 103.15 5.13 0.46
C VAL A 873 103.51 5.36 -1.00
N PHE A 874 103.15 6.53 -1.51
CA PHE A 874 103.38 6.94 -2.90
C PHE A 874 104.45 8.04 -2.95
N SER A 875 105.67 7.74 -2.53
CA SER A 875 106.77 8.70 -2.50
C SER A 875 108.02 8.19 -3.22
N TRP A 876 108.75 9.08 -3.88
CA TRP A 876 110.03 8.79 -4.55
C TRP A 876 111.13 9.71 -4.03
N ASP A 877 112.26 9.14 -3.61
CA ASP A 877 113.39 9.83 -2.98
C ASP A 877 114.47 10.30 -3.98
N GLY A 878 114.20 10.21 -5.28
CA GLY A 878 115.16 10.61 -6.31
C GLY A 878 116.32 9.62 -6.49
N THR A 879 116.15 8.35 -6.12
CA THR A 879 117.16 7.31 -6.37
C THR A 879 116.71 6.26 -7.39
N TYR A 880 117.67 5.65 -8.08
CA TYR A 880 117.48 4.49 -8.97
C TYR A 880 118.63 3.50 -8.76
N ASN A 881 118.31 2.23 -8.49
CA ASN A 881 119.28 1.16 -8.16
C ASN A 881 120.28 1.53 -7.04
N GLY A 882 119.82 2.28 -6.03
CA GLY A 882 120.64 2.71 -4.88
C GLY A 882 121.55 3.90 -5.13
N ALA A 883 121.55 4.47 -6.35
CA ALA A 883 122.30 5.68 -6.70
C ALA A 883 121.36 6.88 -6.93
N LYS A 884 121.85 8.09 -6.66
CA LYS A 884 121.15 9.34 -7.00
C LYS A 884 120.98 9.44 -8.52
N VAL A 885 119.78 9.75 -8.97
CA VAL A 885 119.54 10.02 -10.39
C VAL A 885 120.16 11.37 -10.78
N PRO A 886 120.49 11.65 -12.05
CA PRO A 886 120.99 12.97 -12.44
C PRO A 886 119.99 14.11 -12.13
N GLN A 887 120.49 15.32 -11.85
CA GLN A 887 119.65 16.52 -11.69
C GLN A 887 118.99 16.88 -13.03
N GLU A 888 117.76 16.43 -13.20
CA GLU A 888 116.99 16.50 -14.45
C GLU A 888 115.49 16.56 -14.17
N THR A 889 114.71 16.65 -15.23
CA THR A 889 113.25 16.55 -15.18
C THR A 889 112.82 15.11 -15.45
N TYR A 890 112.02 14.55 -14.55
CA TYR A 890 111.50 13.19 -14.61
C TYR A 890 109.99 13.22 -14.84
N ALA A 891 109.51 12.43 -15.79
CA ALA A 891 108.08 12.33 -16.03
C ALA A 891 107.43 11.43 -14.98
N TYR A 892 106.27 11.81 -14.46
CA TYR A 892 105.48 10.97 -13.56
C TYR A 892 104.11 10.63 -14.14
N ILE A 893 103.61 9.46 -13.76
CA ILE A 893 102.23 9.04 -13.96
C ILE A 893 101.66 8.63 -12.60
N ILE A 894 100.64 9.34 -12.14
CA ILE A 894 99.89 9.00 -10.94
C ILE A 894 98.50 8.53 -11.35
N ARG A 895 98.12 7.32 -10.96
CA ARG A 895 96.75 6.83 -11.14
C ARG A 895 96.00 6.94 -9.84
N TYR A 896 94.77 7.44 -9.89
CA TYR A 896 93.93 7.68 -8.71
C TYR A 896 92.45 7.49 -9.03
N GLN A 897 91.61 7.32 -8.02
CA GLN A 897 90.16 7.22 -8.16
C GLN A 897 89.46 8.22 -7.23
N ALA A 898 88.33 8.75 -7.71
CA ALA A 898 87.46 9.58 -6.89
C ALA A 898 86.57 8.71 -6.00
N ILE A 899 86.58 8.98 -4.69
CA ILE A 899 85.82 8.20 -3.70
C ILE A 899 84.32 8.44 -3.84
N ASP A 900 83.89 9.69 -4.05
CA ASP A 900 82.48 10.04 -4.16
C ASP A 900 81.88 9.82 -5.57
N TYR A 901 82.75 9.62 -6.58
CA TYR A 901 82.39 9.34 -7.97
C TYR A 901 83.16 8.12 -8.51
N PRO A 902 82.97 6.92 -7.92
CA PRO A 902 83.71 5.72 -8.29
C PRO A 902 83.47 5.32 -9.76
N GLU A 903 82.33 5.70 -10.34
CA GLU A 903 81.97 5.47 -11.74
C GLU A 903 82.89 6.20 -12.73
N LYS A 904 83.62 7.24 -12.31
CA LYS A 904 84.68 7.86 -13.13
C LYS A 904 85.86 6.91 -13.35
N GLY A 905 85.91 5.77 -12.67
CA GLY A 905 86.98 4.78 -12.79
C GLY A 905 88.34 5.34 -12.38
N VAL A 906 89.40 4.66 -12.82
CA VAL A 906 90.77 5.06 -12.55
C VAL A 906 91.15 6.23 -13.47
N GLN A 907 91.44 7.37 -12.86
CA GLN A 907 91.93 8.58 -13.50
C GLN A 907 93.46 8.60 -13.50
N GLU A 908 94.06 9.31 -14.45
CA GLU A 908 95.51 9.38 -14.61
C GLU A 908 95.99 10.85 -14.67
N LYS A 909 96.87 11.23 -13.75
CA LYS A 909 97.56 12.52 -13.73
C LYS A 909 98.99 12.31 -14.22
N ARG A 910 99.32 12.94 -15.34
CA ARG A 910 100.68 12.97 -15.89
C ARG A 910 101.29 14.34 -15.65
N GLY A 911 102.59 14.37 -15.42
CA GLY A 911 103.34 15.61 -15.31
C GLY A 911 104.83 15.33 -15.25
N ALA A 912 105.60 16.33 -14.85
CA ALA A 912 107.01 16.17 -14.65
C ALA A 912 107.42 16.81 -13.33
N VAL A 913 108.44 16.23 -12.71
CA VAL A 913 109.05 16.70 -11.48
C VAL A 913 110.54 16.91 -11.72
N VAL A 914 111.07 18.03 -11.26
CA VAL A 914 112.50 18.34 -11.32
C VAL A 914 113.17 17.83 -10.04
N VAL A 915 114.23 17.04 -10.18
CA VAL A 915 115.10 16.64 -9.05
C VAL A 915 116.26 17.62 -8.99
N VAL A 916 116.49 18.24 -7.83
CA VAL A 916 117.61 19.17 -7.58
C VAL A 916 118.36 18.74 -6.32
N TYR A 917 119.70 18.62 -6.34
CA TYR A 917 120.47 18.21 -5.16
C TYR A 917 121.13 19.37 -4.43
#